data_AF-A0AA36C9A7-F1
#
_entry.id   AF-A0AA36C9A7-F1
#
_cell.length_a   1.000
_cell.length_b   1.000
_cell.length_c   1.000
_cell.angle_alpha   90.00
_cell.angle_beta   90.00
_cell.angle_gamma   90.00
#
_symmetry.space_group_name_H-M   'P 1'
#
loop_
_entity.id
_entity.type
_entity.pdbx_description
1 polymer ?
#
loop_
_entity_poly.entity_id
_entity_poly.type
_entity_poly.pdbx_seq_one_letter_code
_entity_poly.pdbx_strand_id
1 'polypeptide(L)'
;MFRWRRFSTNLFLVTAAVGAFIFTVRQIEHRFSKPVHHGYHSEHPKFRKPDYVSHIDCRRLFEKDEKYLESLLYTNKLIKRSLDNKLLPRIVAKEEPFEDSCRKLRDRIIGDHPAPYLNYSIAFARNIYADYESLQILLSATYSPENHYCYHVDVKATQKFKDQIAKLEQCFPNIYVTKEQYNVTSDGKNNNIAHLKCMEILLEKPGWEHLILLQAHDLVAHTNSELMKMLKLLNGTNDSNLSGMLWNRVPPGLSFDVKDLNLWTNYTTLTFDERKNARLEFAKGLEEATYIRPAIQWLVKEINVTTLMDHFNNGHHSVDEQLFATFLNSETLRMPGGYHSACMKNRPDGFFTYITRHTRWSFEGHKNCNERHMICLYGIEDLEDARLTARRVISLNKFIGSFDFAAITCMAESLFNRTHGGDEYFDVEHIANHSGNRYQRATRLPGFDLKNFTSFVGGAAAQCPSNWTQISNLCVWYSGNTYRSWDDSQAYCKSVGGQLAGSYNKSILPQLQKLVTAPLYPAWTGLFRTNATASWKFIDKTSALYLAGQWAPGQPAAGTGNCGGVQTTGLAAISCKYVQPFLCSQKIATCPSKNYTTSTGTVTSPNYPLNYANNEHCRQYIVAPAGYYVTLTFNAWLVERNYDVVLIWDGYAPNVNAQLIANISVDPTNATVSQYKDGFQTYSNIMTIEFISDSIVNYKGWSASYKMLAPQVPVYQNGSSGTMTSPNYPGQYMNNLEQYYQAVAPDGMQICTSLSYFDTELNKDRLEMYDGPNSTYPLIGNFSGHSVALPSTRQTTGNVLTMFFYTDYSLVYKGFSMDWGVC
;
A
#
# COMPACT_ATOMS: atom_id res chain seq x y z
N MET A 1 15.58 -79.42 -0.05
CA MET A 1 16.47 -79.13 1.10
C MET A 1 17.66 -78.30 0.62
N PHE A 2 17.55 -76.97 0.63
CA PHE A 2 18.71 -76.05 0.64
C PHE A 2 18.30 -74.81 1.44
N ARG A 3 19.17 -74.43 2.38
CA ARG A 3 18.90 -73.57 3.52
C ARG A 3 18.74 -72.09 3.13
N TRP A 4 17.75 -71.46 3.74
CA TRP A 4 17.64 -70.03 3.99
C TRP A 4 18.87 -69.48 4.73
N ARG A 5 19.42 -68.35 4.26
CA ARG A 5 19.88 -67.18 5.05
C ARG A 5 20.61 -66.19 4.15
N ARG A 6 19.99 -65.03 3.89
CA ARG A 6 20.61 -63.68 3.80
C ARG A 6 19.66 -62.74 3.07
N PHE A 7 19.01 -61.85 3.81
CA PHE A 7 18.67 -60.48 3.38
C PHE A 7 18.33 -59.66 4.62
N SER A 8 19.35 -59.24 5.36
CA SER A 8 19.23 -58.30 6.49
C SER A 8 20.55 -57.56 6.69
N THR A 9 21.04 -56.88 5.65
CA THR A 9 22.25 -56.03 5.75
C THR A 9 22.19 -54.72 4.95
N ASN A 10 21.17 -54.48 4.12
CA ASN A 10 21.09 -53.24 3.33
C ASN A 10 20.23 -52.11 3.93
N LEU A 11 19.53 -52.34 5.06
CA LEU A 11 18.73 -51.29 5.71
C LEU A 11 19.54 -50.42 6.70
N PHE A 12 20.70 -50.91 7.15
CA PHE A 12 21.57 -50.19 8.10
C PHE A 12 22.53 -49.18 7.44
N LEU A 13 22.88 -49.38 6.16
CA LEU A 13 23.80 -48.47 5.46
C LEU A 13 23.09 -47.20 4.95
N VAL A 14 21.80 -47.28 4.61
CA VAL A 14 21.01 -46.12 4.17
C VAL A 14 20.62 -45.23 5.36
N THR A 15 20.38 -45.80 6.54
CA THR A 15 20.09 -45.04 7.77
C THR A 15 21.34 -44.35 8.35
N ALA A 16 22.53 -44.95 8.21
CA ALA A 16 23.79 -44.33 8.63
C ALA A 16 24.20 -43.12 7.74
N ALA A 17 23.94 -43.18 6.43
CA ALA A 17 24.26 -42.08 5.51
C ALA A 17 23.35 -40.84 5.73
N VAL A 18 22.07 -41.06 6.04
CA VAL A 18 21.13 -39.97 6.39
C VAL A 18 21.47 -39.38 7.77
N GLY A 19 21.89 -40.20 8.73
CA GLY A 19 22.33 -39.73 10.05
C GLY A 19 23.59 -38.86 10.00
N ALA A 20 24.56 -39.20 9.15
CA ALA A 20 25.79 -38.42 8.97
C ALA A 20 25.54 -37.09 8.23
N PHE A 21 24.60 -37.05 7.29
CA PHE A 21 24.23 -35.81 6.59
C PHE A 21 23.49 -34.84 7.53
N ILE A 22 22.59 -35.35 8.39
CA ILE A 22 21.87 -34.54 9.40
C ILE A 22 22.81 -34.00 10.48
N PHE A 23 23.82 -34.77 10.90
CA PHE A 23 24.82 -34.29 11.88
C PHE A 23 25.74 -33.21 11.31
N THR A 24 26.07 -33.30 10.01
CA THR A 24 26.91 -32.29 9.33
C THR A 24 26.14 -31.00 9.07
N VAL A 25 24.84 -31.08 8.76
CA VAL A 25 23.97 -29.89 8.62
C VAL A 25 23.71 -29.19 9.97
N ARG A 26 23.52 -29.95 11.07
CA ARG A 26 23.42 -29.34 12.43
C ARG A 26 24.70 -28.67 12.91
N GLN A 27 25.89 -29.12 12.48
CA GLN A 27 27.15 -28.43 12.77
C GLN A 27 27.40 -27.21 11.88
N ILE A 28 26.75 -27.13 10.71
CA ILE A 28 26.82 -25.95 9.82
C ILE A 28 25.85 -24.86 10.29
N GLU A 29 24.66 -25.19 10.78
CA GLU A 29 23.73 -24.21 11.37
C GLU A 29 24.29 -23.55 12.65
N HIS A 30 25.08 -24.29 13.45
CA HIS A 30 25.73 -23.74 14.64
C HIS A 30 26.96 -22.85 14.36
N ARG A 31 27.42 -22.78 13.10
CA ARG A 31 28.57 -21.93 12.69
C ARG A 31 28.19 -20.57 12.09
N PHE A 32 26.91 -20.30 11.84
CA PHE A 32 26.45 -19.01 11.29
C PHE A 32 25.92 -18.00 12.33
N SER A 33 26.19 -18.19 13.63
CA SER A 33 25.92 -17.17 14.65
C SER A 33 27.07 -17.00 15.64
N LYS A 34 28.26 -16.65 15.14
CA LYS A 34 29.25 -15.97 15.99
C LYS A 34 29.21 -14.49 15.67
N PRO A 35 28.95 -13.60 16.65
CA PRO A 35 29.15 -12.18 16.43
C PRO A 35 30.63 -11.96 16.11
N VAL A 36 30.91 -11.33 14.97
CA VAL A 36 32.26 -10.90 14.62
C VAL A 36 32.65 -9.84 15.64
N HIS A 37 33.58 -10.16 16.53
CA HIS A 37 34.20 -9.18 17.40
C HIS A 37 35.10 -8.26 16.56
N HIS A 38 34.53 -7.15 16.08
CA HIS A 38 35.33 -5.97 15.82
C HIS A 38 35.56 -5.26 17.16
N GLY A 39 36.78 -5.36 17.66
CA GLY A 39 37.29 -4.43 18.66
C GLY A 39 37.31 -3.04 18.04
N TYR A 40 36.25 -2.28 18.23
CA TYR A 40 36.17 -0.86 17.94
C TYR A 40 35.62 -0.17 19.19
N HIS A 41 36.49 0.59 19.86
CA HIS A 41 36.05 1.63 20.78
C HIS A 41 35.38 2.72 19.95
N SER A 42 34.05 2.70 19.86
CA SER A 42 33.24 3.84 19.39
C SER A 42 31.94 3.90 20.17
N GLU A 43 31.53 5.11 20.52
CA GLU A 43 30.34 5.49 21.29
C GLU A 43 29.05 5.00 20.62
N HIS A 44 28.69 3.73 20.80
CA HIS A 44 27.38 3.26 20.39
C HIS A 44 26.30 3.90 21.28
N PRO A 45 25.18 4.37 20.69
CA PRO A 45 24.04 4.88 21.45
C PRO A 45 23.63 3.86 22.52
N LYS A 46 23.41 4.30 23.76
CA LYS A 46 22.92 3.43 24.83
C LYS A 46 21.43 3.64 25.02
N PHE A 47 20.68 2.54 25.06
CA PHE A 47 19.26 2.57 25.40
C PHE A 47 19.05 3.11 26.82
N ARG A 48 18.16 4.08 26.97
CA ARG A 48 17.88 4.73 28.26
C ARG A 48 16.83 3.94 29.05
N LYS A 49 17.29 3.09 29.97
CA LYS A 49 16.42 2.36 30.91
C LYS A 49 15.95 3.28 32.05
N PRO A 50 14.71 3.11 32.56
CA PRO A 50 14.33 3.70 33.84
C PRO A 50 15.24 3.22 34.98
N ASP A 51 15.53 4.09 35.95
CA ASP A 51 16.55 3.84 36.98
C ASP A 51 16.33 2.54 37.75
N TYR A 52 15.07 2.20 38.04
CA TYR A 52 14.73 1.02 38.82
C TYR A 52 14.86 -0.31 38.03
N VAL A 53 15.04 -0.27 36.70
CA VAL A 53 15.37 -1.43 35.84
C VAL A 53 16.76 -1.32 35.19
N SER A 54 17.47 -0.20 35.41
CA SER A 54 18.80 0.07 34.82
C SER A 54 19.88 -0.98 35.17
N HIS A 55 19.73 -1.65 36.31
CA HIS A 55 20.64 -2.68 36.81
C HIS A 55 20.47 -4.05 36.12
N ILE A 56 19.44 -4.21 35.28
CA ILE A 56 19.16 -5.47 34.57
C ILE A 56 20.01 -5.55 33.30
N ASP A 57 20.81 -6.62 33.20
CA ASP A 57 21.58 -6.98 32.02
C ASP A 57 20.74 -7.88 31.11
N CYS A 58 20.08 -7.26 30.14
CA CYS A 58 19.18 -7.95 29.23
C CYS A 58 19.89 -8.92 28.29
N ARG A 59 21.18 -8.71 28.00
CA ARG A 59 21.95 -9.62 27.15
C ARG A 59 22.03 -11.00 27.79
N ARG A 60 22.38 -11.06 29.08
CA ARG A 60 22.47 -12.32 29.84
C ARG A 60 21.13 -13.05 29.90
N LEU A 61 20.01 -12.31 29.94
CA LEU A 61 18.66 -12.90 29.91
C LEU A 61 18.33 -13.52 28.55
N PHE A 62 18.67 -12.86 27.43
CA PHE A 62 18.51 -13.45 26.09
C PHE A 62 19.45 -14.63 25.79
N GLU A 63 20.57 -14.74 26.53
CA GLU A 63 21.54 -15.84 26.48
C GLU A 63 21.22 -17.00 27.45
N LYS A 64 20.07 -16.97 28.15
CA LYS A 64 19.66 -17.97 29.16
C LYS A 64 20.69 -18.18 30.27
N ASP A 65 21.29 -17.12 30.79
CA ASP A 65 22.16 -17.20 31.95
C ASP A 65 21.32 -17.50 33.23
N GLU A 66 21.15 -18.79 33.52
CA GLU A 66 20.37 -19.28 34.67
C GLU A 66 20.90 -18.75 36.00
N LYS A 67 22.23 -18.63 36.15
CA LYS A 67 22.84 -18.09 37.37
C LYS A 67 22.51 -16.61 37.56
N TYR A 68 22.48 -15.85 36.47
CA TYR A 68 22.06 -14.45 36.52
C TYR A 68 20.60 -14.32 36.91
N LEU A 69 19.73 -15.09 36.24
CA LEU A 69 18.29 -15.12 36.53
C LEU A 69 18.02 -15.49 38.00
N GLU A 70 18.75 -16.47 38.54
CA GLU A 70 18.71 -16.82 39.96
C GLU A 70 19.23 -15.69 40.85
N SER A 71 20.33 -15.03 40.49
CA SER A 71 20.89 -13.93 41.30
C SER A 71 19.94 -12.74 41.46
N LEU A 72 19.07 -12.50 40.47
CA LEU A 72 18.05 -11.47 40.51
C LEU A 72 17.01 -11.75 41.62
N LEU A 73 16.76 -13.02 41.98
CA LEU A 73 15.87 -13.42 43.08
C LEU A 73 16.42 -13.07 44.48
N TYR A 74 17.74 -13.23 44.67
CA TYR A 74 18.36 -13.11 46.00
C TYR A 74 18.61 -11.67 46.45
N THR A 75 18.57 -10.69 45.53
CA THR A 75 18.91 -9.28 45.85
C THR A 75 17.76 -8.48 46.49
N ASN A 76 16.59 -9.07 46.75
CA ASN A 76 15.40 -8.39 47.34
C ASN A 76 14.93 -7.14 46.56
N LYS A 77 15.39 -6.95 45.31
CA LYS A 77 15.03 -5.82 44.43
C LYS A 77 13.75 -6.04 43.61
N LEU A 78 13.08 -7.18 43.82
CA LEU A 78 11.97 -7.68 43.01
C LEU A 78 10.77 -8.00 43.88
N ILE A 79 9.56 -7.77 43.37
CA ILE A 79 8.33 -8.11 44.07
C ILE A 79 8.18 -9.64 44.03
N LYS A 80 8.21 -10.27 45.22
CA LYS A 80 7.94 -11.70 45.38
C LYS A 80 6.45 -11.95 45.14
N ARG A 81 6.11 -12.64 44.05
CA ARG A 81 4.80 -13.31 43.93
C ARG A 81 5.04 -14.82 43.89
N SER A 82 4.46 -15.53 44.85
CA SER A 82 4.42 -16.98 44.85
C SER A 82 3.42 -17.44 43.79
N LEU A 83 3.88 -18.26 42.85
CA LEU A 83 3.03 -19.23 42.17
C LEU A 83 3.70 -20.60 42.32
N ASP A 84 2.92 -21.57 42.77
CA ASP A 84 3.28 -23.00 42.83
C ASP A 84 4.65 -23.30 43.46
N ASN A 85 4.93 -22.69 44.62
CA ASN A 85 6.16 -22.90 45.40
C ASN A 85 7.48 -22.53 44.67
N LYS A 86 7.44 -21.83 43.53
CA LYS A 86 8.62 -21.20 42.90
C LYS A 86 8.53 -19.68 42.97
N LEU A 87 9.49 -19.04 43.63
CA LEU A 87 9.61 -17.57 43.64
C LEU A 87 10.25 -17.15 42.32
N LEU A 88 9.55 -16.34 41.51
CA LEU A 88 10.09 -15.79 40.27
C LEU A 88 10.41 -14.29 40.38
N PRO A 89 11.50 -13.82 39.72
CA PRO A 89 11.95 -12.44 39.79
C PRO A 89 11.05 -11.53 38.91
N ARG A 90 10.31 -10.57 39.49
CA ARG A 90 9.41 -9.66 38.75
C ARG A 90 9.65 -8.19 39.11
N ILE A 91 9.77 -7.31 38.10
CA ILE A 91 9.74 -5.85 38.29
C ILE A 91 8.45 -5.29 37.70
N VAL A 92 7.62 -4.69 38.55
CA VAL A 92 6.39 -4.03 38.11
C VAL A 92 6.71 -2.60 37.67
N ALA A 93 6.07 -2.13 36.60
CA ALA A 93 6.08 -0.74 36.18
C ALA A 93 5.72 0.19 37.36
N LYS A 94 6.41 1.32 37.50
CA LYS A 94 6.08 2.31 38.53
C LYS A 94 5.15 3.34 37.92
N GLU A 95 4.29 3.96 38.74
CA GLU A 95 3.55 5.11 38.24
C GLU A 95 4.52 6.28 38.00
N GLU A 96 4.87 6.49 36.74
CA GLU A 96 5.61 7.67 36.29
C GLU A 96 4.81 8.96 36.61
N PRO A 97 5.48 10.01 37.09
CA PRO A 97 4.90 11.35 37.17
C PRO A 97 4.42 11.81 35.79
N PHE A 98 3.33 12.59 35.75
CA PHE A 98 2.87 13.20 34.51
C PHE A 98 3.93 14.19 33.97
N GLU A 99 4.43 13.95 32.75
CA GLU A 99 5.40 14.83 32.10
C GLU A 99 4.68 15.78 31.14
N ASP A 100 4.57 17.05 31.54
CA ASP A 100 3.89 18.09 30.77
C ASP A 100 4.81 18.80 29.74
N SER A 101 6.12 18.51 29.74
CA SER A 101 7.04 19.11 28.78
C SER A 101 7.19 18.26 27.51
N CYS A 102 6.73 18.79 26.37
CA CYS A 102 7.00 18.16 25.07
C CYS A 102 8.50 18.01 24.78
N ARG A 103 9.34 18.91 25.29
CA ARG A 103 10.80 18.78 25.13
C ARG A 103 11.31 17.51 25.82
N LYS A 104 10.90 17.29 27.07
CA LYS A 104 11.33 16.12 27.85
C LYS A 104 10.73 14.81 27.33
N LEU A 105 9.47 14.83 26.88
CA LEU A 105 8.86 13.66 26.24
C LEU A 105 9.58 13.28 24.94
N ARG A 106 9.91 14.27 24.09
CA ARG A 106 10.66 14.03 22.86
C ARG A 106 12.09 13.57 23.13
N ASP A 107 12.77 14.15 24.11
CA ASP A 107 14.09 13.68 24.57
C ASP A 107 14.04 12.22 25.05
N ARG A 108 12.97 11.83 25.76
CA ARG A 108 12.81 10.47 26.26
C ARG A 108 12.51 9.45 25.16
N ILE A 109 11.69 9.80 24.16
CA ILE A 109 11.25 8.87 23.11
C ILE A 109 12.21 8.84 21.92
N ILE A 110 12.73 9.99 21.48
CA ILE A 110 13.61 10.10 20.31
C ILE A 110 15.08 10.14 20.74
N GLY A 111 15.38 10.86 21.83
CA GLY A 111 16.75 11.14 22.25
C GLY A 111 17.60 11.81 21.18
N ASP A 112 18.91 11.64 21.29
CA ASP A 112 19.91 12.16 20.33
C ASP A 112 20.18 11.20 19.15
N HIS A 113 19.47 10.07 19.09
CA HIS A 113 19.75 8.96 18.18
C HIS A 113 18.46 8.54 17.47
N PRO A 114 17.99 9.32 16.47
CA PRO A 114 16.79 8.97 15.73
C PRO A 114 17.02 7.72 14.87
N ALA A 115 15.99 6.90 14.73
CA ALA A 115 16.00 5.75 13.85
C ALA A 115 16.32 6.17 12.38
N PRO A 116 17.01 5.31 11.60
CA PRO A 116 17.28 5.59 10.19
C PRO A 116 15.99 5.79 9.39
N TYR A 117 16.00 6.71 8.44
CA TYR A 117 14.89 6.93 7.51
C TYR A 117 14.82 5.80 6.46
N LEU A 118 13.65 5.18 6.29
CA LEU A 118 13.51 3.94 5.51
C LEU A 118 12.81 4.09 4.15
N ASN A 119 12.42 5.31 3.76
CA ASN A 119 11.60 5.56 2.54
C ASN A 119 10.42 4.59 2.41
N TYR A 120 9.81 4.26 3.55
CA TYR A 120 8.70 3.33 3.69
C TYR A 120 8.01 3.65 5.01
N SER A 121 6.70 3.89 4.96
CA SER A 121 5.93 4.32 6.12
C SER A 121 4.92 3.25 6.53
N ILE A 122 4.83 3.02 7.84
CA ILE A 122 3.96 2.03 8.48
C ILE A 122 2.97 2.77 9.39
N ALA A 123 1.71 2.39 9.32
CA ALA A 123 0.69 2.82 10.25
C ALA A 123 0.45 1.77 11.34
N PHE A 124 0.20 2.25 12.56
CA PHE A 124 -0.16 1.43 13.71
C PHE A 124 -1.48 1.93 14.28
N ALA A 125 -2.44 1.05 14.49
CA ALA A 125 -3.68 1.35 15.23
C ALA A 125 -3.72 0.51 16.49
N ARG A 126 -3.79 1.15 17.66
CA ARG A 126 -3.73 0.47 18.94
C ARG A 126 -4.87 0.85 19.87
N ASN A 127 -5.63 -0.15 20.32
CA ASN A 127 -6.66 0.00 21.35
C ASN A 127 -6.01 -0.07 22.74
N ILE A 128 -6.13 0.99 23.54
CA ILE A 128 -5.43 1.14 24.82
C ILE A 128 -6.36 1.58 25.96
N TYR A 129 -6.00 1.22 27.20
CA TYR A 129 -6.73 1.62 28.40
C TYR A 129 -5.87 1.83 29.66
N ALA A 130 -4.62 1.33 29.66
CA ALA A 130 -3.69 1.36 30.80
C ALA A 130 -2.24 1.13 30.33
N ASP A 131 -1.30 1.00 31.28
CA ASP A 131 0.12 0.66 31.07
C ASP A 131 0.92 1.69 30.24
N TYR A 132 0.81 2.98 30.58
CA TYR A 132 1.47 4.08 29.85
C TYR A 132 3.00 3.93 29.80
N GLU A 133 3.64 3.49 30.88
CA GLU A 133 5.10 3.35 30.93
C GLU A 133 5.61 2.27 29.95
N SER A 134 4.89 1.14 29.86
CA SER A 134 5.15 0.09 28.86
C SER A 134 4.97 0.60 27.45
N LEU A 135 3.92 1.39 27.20
CA LEU A 135 3.68 1.99 25.88
C LEU A 135 4.79 2.97 25.50
N GLN A 136 5.19 3.83 26.44
CA GLN A 136 6.23 4.85 26.21
C GLN A 136 7.59 4.21 25.93
N ILE A 137 7.99 3.18 26.69
CA ILE A 137 9.30 2.54 26.48
C ILE A 137 9.35 1.78 25.16
N LEU A 138 8.27 1.11 24.76
CA LEU A 138 8.18 0.46 23.45
C LEU A 138 8.18 1.47 22.30
N LEU A 139 7.49 2.60 22.48
CA LEU A 139 7.51 3.71 21.54
C LEU A 139 8.94 4.26 21.41
N SER A 140 9.70 4.41 22.49
CA SER A 140 11.10 4.88 22.42
C SER A 140 12.02 3.98 21.59
N ALA A 141 11.71 2.68 21.49
CA ALA A 141 12.51 1.73 20.73
C ALA A 141 12.08 1.61 19.25
N THR A 142 10.86 2.03 18.91
CA THR A 142 10.25 1.78 17.58
C THR A 142 9.70 3.04 16.91
N TYR A 143 9.72 4.19 17.58
CA TYR A 143 9.24 5.45 17.03
C TYR A 143 10.07 5.86 15.81
N SER A 144 9.35 6.25 14.76
CA SER A 144 9.93 6.80 13.54
C SER A 144 9.05 7.96 13.05
N PRO A 145 9.65 9.06 12.55
CA PRO A 145 8.91 10.22 12.08
C PRO A 145 8.14 9.97 10.79
N GLU A 146 8.53 9.00 9.96
CA GLU A 146 7.79 8.64 8.75
C GLU A 146 6.57 7.74 9.03
N ASN A 147 6.51 7.06 10.17
CA ASN A 147 5.40 6.20 10.55
C ASN A 147 4.21 6.99 11.11
N HIS A 148 3.04 6.34 11.18
CA HIS A 148 1.82 6.90 11.76
C HIS A 148 1.33 6.06 12.93
N TYR A 149 0.95 6.69 14.04
CA TYR A 149 0.51 5.99 15.25
C TYR A 149 -0.85 6.53 15.66
N CYS A 150 -1.89 5.69 15.62
CA CYS A 150 -3.20 6.03 16.12
C CYS A 150 -3.53 5.23 17.38
N TYR A 151 -4.03 5.93 18.40
CA TYR A 151 -4.49 5.34 19.65
C TYR A 151 -5.99 5.58 19.82
N HIS A 152 -6.74 4.50 20.02
CA HIS A 152 -8.08 4.60 20.58
C HIS A 152 -8.00 4.37 22.09
N VAL A 153 -8.45 5.36 22.87
CA VAL A 153 -8.44 5.29 24.33
C VAL A 153 -9.81 4.88 24.84
N ASP A 154 -9.88 3.75 25.53
CA ASP A 154 -11.11 3.23 26.10
C ASP A 154 -11.74 4.19 27.13
N VAL A 155 -13.07 4.25 27.18
CA VAL A 155 -13.80 5.05 28.18
C VAL A 155 -13.39 4.70 29.62
N LYS A 156 -13.05 3.44 29.89
CA LYS A 156 -12.64 2.92 31.21
C LYS A 156 -11.25 3.36 31.66
N ALA A 157 -10.46 3.97 30.76
CA ALA A 157 -9.14 4.48 31.12
C ALA A 157 -9.25 5.60 32.18
N THR A 158 -8.26 5.68 33.07
CA THR A 158 -8.21 6.75 34.07
C THR A 158 -7.97 8.11 33.40
N GLN A 159 -8.41 9.20 34.02
CA GLN A 159 -8.18 10.54 33.49
C GLN A 159 -6.68 10.83 33.31
N LYS A 160 -5.86 10.43 34.30
CA LYS A 160 -4.39 10.52 34.22
C LYS A 160 -3.83 9.85 32.96
N PHE A 161 -4.31 8.65 32.62
CA PHE A 161 -3.87 7.94 31.41
C PHE A 161 -4.33 8.68 30.15
N LYS A 162 -5.58 9.16 30.11
CA LYS A 162 -6.10 9.96 28.98
C LYS A 162 -5.26 11.22 28.75
N ASP A 163 -4.91 11.93 29.83
CA ASP A 163 -4.05 13.13 29.76
C ASP A 163 -2.66 12.80 29.24
N GLN A 164 -2.07 11.67 29.66
CA GLN A 164 -0.76 11.20 29.18
C GLN A 164 -0.75 10.90 27.67
N ILE A 165 -1.83 10.28 27.15
CA ILE A 165 -1.96 9.97 25.73
C ILE A 165 -2.24 11.23 24.90
N ALA A 166 -3.12 12.11 25.38
CA ALA A 166 -3.35 13.42 24.75
C ALA A 166 -2.06 14.25 24.68
N LYS A 167 -1.19 14.13 25.69
CA LYS A 167 0.12 14.77 25.68
C LYS A 167 1.03 14.22 24.58
N LEU A 168 0.98 12.91 24.29
CA LEU A 168 1.72 12.34 23.16
C LEU A 168 1.25 12.93 21.83
N GLU A 169 -0.06 13.01 21.59
CA GLU A 169 -0.61 13.66 20.38
C GLU A 169 -0.15 15.11 20.25
N GLN A 170 -0.17 15.88 21.35
CA GLN A 170 0.30 17.26 21.35
C GLN A 170 1.79 17.39 20.97
N CYS A 171 2.62 16.44 21.41
CA CYS A 171 4.08 16.55 21.30
C CYS A 171 4.68 15.88 20.05
N PHE A 172 3.91 15.05 19.33
CA PHE A 172 4.36 14.29 18.17
C PHE A 172 3.37 14.44 17.00
N PRO A 173 3.79 15.03 15.86
CA PRO A 173 2.88 15.39 14.76
C PRO A 173 2.32 14.18 14.00
N ASN A 174 2.86 12.98 14.23
CA ASN A 174 2.47 11.73 13.60
C ASN A 174 1.82 10.73 14.59
N ILE A 175 1.46 11.21 15.78
CA ILE A 175 0.63 10.49 16.76
C ILE A 175 -0.77 11.10 16.74
N TYR A 176 -1.80 10.26 16.76
CA TYR A 176 -3.20 10.65 16.68
C TYR A 176 -4.02 9.91 17.74
N VAL A 177 -5.04 10.57 18.27
CA VAL A 177 -5.97 9.98 19.25
C VAL A 177 -7.40 10.11 18.74
N THR A 178 -8.17 9.02 18.84
CA THR A 178 -9.59 9.06 18.45
C THR A 178 -10.37 10.02 19.35
N LYS A 179 -11.31 10.76 18.77
CA LYS A 179 -12.20 11.64 19.55
C LYS A 179 -13.28 10.83 20.26
N GLU A 180 -13.81 9.84 19.55
CA GLU A 180 -14.77 8.88 20.06
C GLU A 180 -14.09 7.89 20.99
N GLN A 181 -14.80 7.54 22.07
CA GLN A 181 -14.38 6.54 23.04
C GLN A 181 -15.48 5.51 23.18
N TYR A 182 -15.10 4.24 23.14
CA TYR A 182 -16.01 3.12 23.36
C TYR A 182 -15.62 2.34 24.62
N ASN A 183 -16.63 1.68 25.23
CA ASN A 183 -16.40 0.70 26.28
C ASN A 183 -16.01 -0.64 25.64
N VAL A 184 -14.71 -0.90 25.51
CA VAL A 184 -14.19 -2.14 24.94
C VAL A 184 -14.12 -3.20 26.04
N THR A 185 -14.72 -4.36 25.82
CA THR A 185 -14.82 -5.41 26.84
C THR A 185 -13.97 -6.63 26.49
N SER A 186 -13.65 -7.46 27.48
CA SER A 186 -12.73 -8.61 27.32
C SER A 186 -13.28 -9.75 26.46
N ASP A 187 -14.58 -9.74 26.17
CA ASP A 187 -15.28 -10.62 25.24
C ASP A 187 -15.30 -10.06 23.80
N GLY A 188 -14.63 -8.92 23.56
CA GLY A 188 -14.37 -8.37 22.22
C GLY A 188 -15.33 -7.27 21.78
N LYS A 189 -16.31 -6.87 22.60
CA LYS A 189 -17.30 -5.86 22.17
C LYS A 189 -16.62 -4.52 21.96
N ASN A 190 -17.07 -3.81 20.93
CA ASN A 190 -16.57 -2.51 20.50
C ASN A 190 -15.08 -2.46 20.10
N ASN A 191 -14.38 -3.58 20.02
CA ASN A 191 -12.96 -3.60 19.65
C ASN A 191 -12.78 -3.22 18.16
N ASN A 192 -13.59 -3.83 17.28
CA ASN A 192 -13.60 -3.55 15.84
C ASN A 192 -13.91 -2.07 15.51
N ILE A 193 -14.91 -1.47 16.18
CA ILE A 193 -15.26 -0.07 15.94
C ILE A 193 -14.16 0.89 16.44
N ALA A 194 -13.51 0.56 17.56
CA ALA A 194 -12.35 1.31 18.05
C ALA A 194 -11.19 1.33 17.04
N HIS A 195 -10.86 0.18 16.44
CA HIS A 195 -9.88 0.14 15.33
C HIS A 195 -10.36 0.88 14.08
N LEU A 196 -11.64 0.76 13.72
CA LEU A 196 -12.20 1.45 12.55
C LEU A 196 -12.05 2.97 12.68
N LYS A 197 -12.25 3.53 13.87
CA LYS A 197 -12.00 4.98 14.11
C LYS A 197 -10.54 5.38 13.92
N CYS A 198 -9.61 4.51 14.29
CA CYS A 198 -8.21 4.75 13.94
C CYS A 198 -7.96 4.64 12.43
N MET A 199 -8.57 3.66 11.74
CA MET A 199 -8.45 3.50 10.29
C MET A 199 -8.96 4.74 9.53
N GLU A 200 -10.09 5.32 9.94
CA GLU A 200 -10.65 6.56 9.38
C GLU A 200 -9.62 7.71 9.45
N ILE A 201 -9.03 7.97 10.63
CA ILE A 201 -8.02 9.02 10.82
C ILE A 201 -6.77 8.74 9.98
N LEU A 202 -6.29 7.50 9.98
CA LEU A 202 -5.05 7.11 9.30
C LEU A 202 -5.20 7.20 7.77
N LEU A 203 -6.37 6.91 7.20
CA LEU A 203 -6.65 7.03 5.77
C LEU A 203 -6.50 8.46 5.23
N GLU A 204 -6.77 9.47 6.05
CA GLU A 204 -6.56 10.87 5.71
C GLU A 204 -5.07 11.25 5.66
N LYS A 205 -4.20 10.42 6.23
CA LYS A 205 -2.75 10.70 6.29
C LYS A 205 -2.04 10.09 5.07
N PRO A 206 -1.16 10.84 4.41
CA PRO A 206 -0.51 10.38 3.18
C PRO A 206 0.59 9.34 3.45
N GLY A 207 0.90 8.51 2.46
CA GLY A 207 2.23 7.91 2.32
C GLY A 207 2.54 6.63 3.09
N TRP A 208 1.66 6.11 3.95
CA TRP A 208 1.85 4.80 4.59
C TRP A 208 1.35 3.64 3.74
N GLU A 209 2.07 2.51 3.80
CA GLU A 209 1.90 1.35 2.93
C GLU A 209 1.07 0.23 3.58
N HIS A 210 1.33 -0.02 4.88
CA HIS A 210 0.67 -1.07 5.65
C HIS A 210 0.20 -0.54 7.01
N LEU A 211 -0.87 -1.13 7.52
CA LEU A 211 -1.43 -0.92 8.84
C LEU A 211 -1.27 -2.19 9.68
N ILE A 212 -0.77 -2.06 10.89
CA ILE A 212 -0.72 -3.14 11.89
C ILE A 212 -1.72 -2.82 13.02
N LEU A 213 -2.66 -3.73 13.24
CA LEU A 213 -3.64 -3.65 14.32
C LEU A 213 -3.09 -4.27 15.60
N LEU A 214 -3.19 -3.53 16.71
CA LEU A 214 -2.60 -3.91 17.99
C LEU A 214 -3.58 -3.70 19.15
N GLN A 215 -3.46 -4.54 20.17
CA GLN A 215 -4.07 -4.36 21.47
C GLN A 215 -3.09 -3.70 22.45
N ALA A 216 -3.58 -3.32 23.64
CA ALA A 216 -2.80 -2.61 24.66
C ALA A 216 -1.48 -3.32 25.05
N HIS A 217 -1.48 -4.65 25.07
CA HIS A 217 -0.38 -5.47 25.62
C HIS A 217 0.42 -6.21 24.54
N ASP A 218 0.24 -5.84 23.27
CA ASP A 218 1.03 -6.40 22.17
C ASP A 218 2.38 -5.68 22.05
N LEU A 219 3.43 -6.46 21.88
CA LEU A 219 4.78 -5.98 21.66
C LEU A 219 5.17 -6.25 20.21
N VAL A 220 5.47 -5.20 19.45
CA VAL A 220 6.05 -5.32 18.10
C VAL A 220 7.52 -5.69 18.27
N ALA A 221 7.91 -6.87 17.78
CA ALA A 221 9.19 -7.50 18.11
C ALA A 221 10.32 -7.23 17.09
N HIS A 222 10.09 -6.27 16.20
CA HIS A 222 10.97 -5.91 15.09
C HIS A 222 11.22 -4.41 15.00
N THR A 223 12.41 -4.05 14.54
CA THR A 223 12.78 -2.68 14.19
C THR A 223 12.01 -2.22 12.96
N ASN A 224 11.95 -0.91 12.70
CA ASN A 224 11.26 -0.40 11.50
C ASN A 224 11.86 -0.95 10.19
N SER A 225 13.18 -1.19 10.14
CA SER A 225 13.86 -1.76 8.96
C SER A 225 13.45 -3.22 8.75
N GLU A 226 13.44 -4.02 9.82
CA GLU A 226 12.99 -5.41 9.79
C GLU A 226 11.52 -5.50 9.38
N LEU A 227 10.64 -4.66 9.97
CA LEU A 227 9.22 -4.60 9.61
C LEU A 227 9.03 -4.25 8.13
N MET A 228 9.70 -3.21 7.62
CA MET A 228 9.63 -2.87 6.19
C MET A 228 9.96 -4.08 5.32
N LYS A 229 11.02 -4.84 5.65
CA LYS A 229 11.41 -6.02 4.87
C LYS A 229 10.36 -7.12 4.96
N MET A 230 9.87 -7.43 6.17
CA MET A 230 8.82 -8.43 6.38
C MET A 230 7.54 -8.07 5.60
N LEU A 231 7.10 -6.82 5.68
CA LEU A 231 5.90 -6.34 5.00
C LEU A 231 6.06 -6.33 3.47
N LYS A 232 7.23 -5.95 2.95
CA LYS A 232 7.52 -6.07 1.52
C LYS A 232 7.48 -7.52 1.03
N LEU A 233 7.87 -8.49 1.85
CA LEU A 233 7.78 -9.92 1.52
C LEU A 233 6.34 -10.45 1.46
N LEU A 234 5.37 -9.77 2.10
CA LEU A 234 3.95 -10.08 1.92
C LEU A 234 3.49 -9.81 0.48
N ASN A 235 4.20 -8.94 -0.27
CA ASN A 235 3.89 -8.60 -1.66
C ASN A 235 2.40 -8.19 -1.85
N GLY A 236 1.91 -7.44 -0.86
CA GLY A 236 0.59 -6.87 -0.75
C GLY A 236 -0.57 -7.84 -0.48
N THR A 237 -0.29 -8.98 0.13
CA THR A 237 -1.30 -9.72 0.87
C THR A 237 -1.56 -9.06 2.22
N ASN A 238 -2.77 -9.22 2.76
CA ASN A 238 -3.00 -9.03 4.18
C ASN A 238 -2.47 -10.26 4.95
N ASP A 239 -2.35 -10.15 6.26
CA ASP A 239 -2.02 -11.26 7.16
C ASP A 239 -2.89 -11.23 8.41
N SER A 240 -3.49 -12.36 8.76
CA SER A 240 -4.26 -12.55 9.99
C SER A 240 -4.35 -14.04 10.30
N ASN A 241 -4.54 -14.36 11.58
CA ASN A 241 -4.99 -15.70 11.97
C ASN A 241 -6.42 -15.91 11.42
N LEU A 242 -6.66 -17.07 10.81
CA LEU A 242 -7.96 -17.50 10.30
C LEU A 242 -8.24 -18.92 10.79
N SER A 243 -9.49 -19.31 10.93
CA SER A 243 -9.94 -20.68 11.19
C SER A 243 -11.41 -20.83 10.80
N GLY A 244 -11.88 -22.08 10.71
CA GLY A 244 -13.30 -22.35 10.45
C GLY A 244 -14.21 -21.67 11.46
N MET A 245 -15.41 -21.29 11.02
CA MET A 245 -16.35 -20.54 11.85
C MET A 245 -16.83 -21.32 13.06
N LEU A 246 -16.97 -20.64 14.20
CA LEU A 246 -17.58 -21.17 15.41
C LEU A 246 -19.04 -20.68 15.49
N TRP A 247 -19.97 -21.45 14.93
CA TRP A 247 -21.38 -21.06 14.80
C TRP A 247 -22.09 -20.73 16.11
N ASN A 248 -21.61 -21.27 17.24
CA ASN A 248 -22.12 -20.94 18.58
C ASN A 248 -21.77 -19.51 19.05
N ARG A 249 -20.94 -18.77 18.30
CA ARG A 249 -20.58 -17.37 18.58
C ARG A 249 -21.33 -16.35 17.71
N VAL A 250 -22.13 -16.82 16.75
CA VAL A 250 -22.99 -16.00 15.91
C VAL A 250 -24.36 -15.89 16.58
N PRO A 251 -24.89 -14.68 16.83
CA PRO A 251 -26.22 -14.54 17.44
C PRO A 251 -27.30 -15.23 16.59
N PRO A 252 -28.15 -16.08 17.19
CA PRO A 252 -29.21 -16.77 16.45
C PRO A 252 -30.32 -15.79 16.02
N GLY A 253 -30.90 -16.02 14.84
CA GLY A 253 -32.06 -15.27 14.36
C GLY A 253 -31.78 -13.92 13.70
N LEU A 254 -30.51 -13.51 13.59
CA LEU A 254 -30.12 -12.32 12.81
C LEU A 254 -29.83 -12.68 11.35
N SER A 255 -30.20 -11.78 10.43
CA SER A 255 -29.83 -11.93 9.03
C SER A 255 -28.36 -11.55 8.82
N PHE A 256 -27.69 -12.36 8.00
CA PHE A 256 -26.33 -12.11 7.54
C PHE A 256 -26.25 -12.16 6.01
N ASP A 257 -27.41 -12.04 5.36
CA ASP A 257 -27.47 -11.83 3.93
C ASP A 257 -26.95 -10.42 3.63
N VAL A 258 -26.12 -10.34 2.61
CA VAL A 258 -25.37 -9.12 2.31
C VAL A 258 -26.31 -7.93 2.00
N LYS A 259 -27.45 -8.21 1.37
CA LYS A 259 -28.53 -7.26 1.11
C LYS A 259 -29.16 -6.69 2.39
N ASP A 260 -29.33 -7.50 3.43
CA ASP A 260 -30.02 -7.13 4.67
C ASP A 260 -29.08 -6.35 5.59
N LEU A 261 -27.78 -6.63 5.50
CA LEU A 261 -26.74 -5.92 6.22
C LEU A 261 -26.43 -4.54 5.63
N ASN A 262 -26.90 -4.25 4.40
CA ASN A 262 -26.58 -3.05 3.64
C ASN A 262 -25.06 -2.78 3.56
N LEU A 263 -24.28 -3.81 3.24
CA LEU A 263 -22.82 -3.76 3.38
C LEU A 263 -22.10 -2.79 2.44
N TRP A 264 -22.71 -2.27 1.38
CA TRP A 264 -22.03 -1.34 0.47
C TRP A 264 -22.53 0.08 0.66
N THR A 265 -21.59 1.03 0.69
CA THR A 265 -21.89 2.47 0.71
C THR A 265 -22.19 3.02 -0.69
N ASN A 266 -21.60 2.41 -1.73
CA ASN A 266 -21.81 2.76 -3.13
C ASN A 266 -22.25 1.54 -3.94
N TYR A 267 -23.48 1.56 -4.45
CA TYR A 267 -24.06 0.41 -5.12
C TYR A 267 -23.49 0.15 -6.52
N THR A 268 -22.65 1.02 -7.08
CA THR A 268 -22.31 0.99 -8.52
C THR A 268 -21.21 0.00 -8.94
N THR A 269 -20.50 -0.63 -8.01
CA THR A 269 -19.29 -1.44 -8.31
C THR A 269 -19.53 -2.94 -8.43
N LEU A 270 -20.75 -3.42 -8.21
CA LEU A 270 -21.13 -4.83 -8.32
C LEU A 270 -22.40 -4.98 -9.18
N THR A 271 -22.56 -6.12 -9.84
CA THR A 271 -23.77 -6.41 -10.61
C THR A 271 -24.96 -6.69 -9.69
N PHE A 272 -26.20 -6.58 -10.21
CA PHE A 272 -27.41 -6.85 -9.41
C PHE A 272 -27.48 -8.29 -8.91
N ASP A 273 -27.02 -9.26 -9.69
CA ASP A 273 -27.00 -10.67 -9.32
C ASP A 273 -25.90 -11.01 -8.31
N GLU A 274 -24.73 -10.35 -8.38
CA GLU A 274 -23.70 -10.43 -7.33
C GLU A 274 -24.21 -9.89 -5.98
N ARG A 275 -25.20 -8.97 -5.98
CA ARG A 275 -25.79 -8.38 -4.76
C ARG A 275 -26.96 -9.18 -4.20
N LYS A 276 -27.84 -9.73 -5.05
CA LYS A 276 -29.14 -10.28 -4.63
C LYS A 276 -29.06 -11.64 -3.92
N ASN A 277 -28.05 -12.45 -4.26
CA ASN A 277 -27.93 -13.84 -3.79
C ASN A 277 -26.67 -14.08 -2.92
N ALA A 278 -25.93 -13.03 -2.60
CA ALA A 278 -24.68 -13.09 -1.83
C ALA A 278 -24.94 -13.29 -0.33
N ARG A 279 -24.35 -14.35 0.24
CA ARG A 279 -24.35 -14.61 1.69
C ARG A 279 -22.93 -14.51 2.24
N LEU A 280 -22.77 -13.91 3.42
CA LEU A 280 -21.46 -13.86 4.06
C LEU A 280 -20.97 -15.26 4.42
N GLU A 281 -19.78 -15.59 3.91
CA GLU A 281 -19.00 -16.74 4.38
C GLU A 281 -18.19 -16.33 5.59
N PHE A 282 -18.63 -16.76 6.76
CA PHE A 282 -17.95 -16.41 7.98
C PHE A 282 -16.65 -17.19 8.20
N ALA A 283 -15.68 -16.50 8.79
CA ALA A 283 -14.48 -17.10 9.33
C ALA A 283 -14.24 -16.60 10.75
N LYS A 284 -13.58 -17.42 11.55
CA LYS A 284 -13.03 -17.02 12.84
C LYS A 284 -11.58 -16.63 12.64
N GLY A 285 -11.08 -15.67 13.40
CA GLY A 285 -9.67 -15.27 13.36
C GLY A 285 -9.18 -14.78 14.71
N LEU A 286 -8.28 -13.80 14.67
CA LEU A 286 -7.95 -12.93 15.79
C LEU A 286 -8.29 -11.49 15.38
N GLU A 287 -8.42 -10.59 16.34
CA GLU A 287 -8.60 -9.16 16.05
C GLU A 287 -7.36 -8.58 15.33
N GLU A 288 -6.17 -9.07 15.70
CA GLU A 288 -4.92 -8.49 15.21
C GLU A 288 -4.59 -9.00 13.80
N ALA A 289 -4.44 -8.04 12.91
CA ALA A 289 -4.17 -8.26 11.50
C ALA A 289 -3.22 -7.19 10.96
N THR A 290 -2.50 -7.58 9.91
CA THR A 290 -1.68 -6.70 9.09
C THR A 290 -2.40 -6.46 7.77
N TYR A 291 -2.67 -5.21 7.46
CA TYR A 291 -3.40 -4.81 6.27
C TYR A 291 -2.55 -3.95 5.36
N ILE A 292 -2.72 -4.15 4.06
CA ILE A 292 -2.28 -3.18 3.06
C ILE A 292 -3.22 -1.96 3.13
N ARG A 293 -2.68 -0.75 2.87
CA ARG A 293 -3.50 0.48 2.78
C ARG A 293 -4.74 0.31 1.89
N PRO A 294 -4.66 -0.37 0.73
CA PRO A 294 -5.83 -0.66 -0.08
C PRO A 294 -7.02 -1.31 0.60
N ALA A 295 -6.75 -2.29 1.46
CA ALA A 295 -7.78 -3.04 2.14
C ALA A 295 -8.52 -2.14 3.14
N ILE A 296 -7.80 -1.21 3.76
CA ILE A 296 -8.35 -0.24 4.70
C ILE A 296 -9.21 0.80 4.00
N GLN A 297 -8.78 1.30 2.84
CA GLN A 297 -9.60 2.22 2.04
C GLN A 297 -10.88 1.56 1.57
N TRP A 298 -10.84 0.31 1.10
CA TRP A 298 -12.04 -0.45 0.75
C TRP A 298 -12.97 -0.60 1.97
N LEU A 299 -12.42 -1.01 3.11
CA LEU A 299 -13.18 -1.23 4.34
C LEU A 299 -13.88 0.04 4.84
N VAL A 300 -13.21 1.20 4.77
CA VAL A 300 -13.73 2.45 5.32
C VAL A 300 -14.58 3.23 4.32
N LYS A 301 -14.26 3.18 3.01
CA LYS A 301 -14.95 4.01 2.00
C LYS A 301 -16.05 3.27 1.24
N GLU A 302 -15.89 1.97 1.01
CA GLU A 302 -16.77 1.20 0.12
C GLU A 302 -17.72 0.28 0.91
N ILE A 303 -17.38 -0.07 2.15
CA ILE A 303 -18.13 -1.01 2.97
C ILE A 303 -18.77 -0.32 4.17
N ASN A 304 -20.08 -0.47 4.30
CA ASN A 304 -20.83 -0.10 5.49
C ASN A 304 -20.90 -1.29 6.45
N VAL A 305 -20.00 -1.30 7.41
CA VAL A 305 -19.88 -2.38 8.41
C VAL A 305 -20.82 -2.21 9.61
N THR A 306 -21.60 -1.14 9.68
CA THR A 306 -22.35 -0.72 10.88
C THR A 306 -23.30 -1.81 11.39
N THR A 307 -24.24 -2.24 10.54
CA THR A 307 -25.24 -3.27 10.89
C THR A 307 -24.58 -4.59 11.29
N LEU A 308 -23.52 -4.98 10.57
CA LEU A 308 -22.79 -6.21 10.84
C LEU A 308 -22.04 -6.16 12.18
N MET A 309 -21.42 -5.02 12.50
CA MET A 309 -20.78 -4.81 13.80
C MET A 309 -21.79 -4.81 14.94
N ASP A 310 -22.97 -4.22 14.75
CA ASP A 310 -24.04 -4.24 15.75
C ASP A 310 -24.51 -5.68 16.02
N HIS A 311 -24.67 -6.49 14.96
CA HIS A 311 -24.97 -7.92 15.11
C HIS A 311 -23.88 -8.62 15.92
N PHE A 312 -22.60 -8.43 15.59
CA PHE A 312 -21.51 -9.03 16.35
C PHE A 312 -21.48 -8.56 17.81
N ASN A 313 -21.63 -7.27 18.08
CA ASN A 313 -21.63 -6.72 19.45
C ASN A 313 -22.79 -7.24 20.32
N ASN A 314 -23.89 -7.67 19.71
CA ASN A 314 -25.00 -8.35 20.37
C ASN A 314 -24.73 -9.84 20.65
N GLY A 315 -23.61 -10.38 20.17
CA GLY A 315 -23.15 -11.72 20.44
C GLY A 315 -22.65 -11.95 21.87
N HIS A 316 -22.31 -13.20 22.16
CA HIS A 316 -21.89 -13.62 23.49
C HIS A 316 -20.39 -13.42 23.75
N HIS A 317 -19.50 -14.00 22.92
CA HIS A 317 -18.05 -13.97 23.16
C HIS A 317 -17.24 -13.97 21.86
N SER A 318 -16.06 -13.33 21.89
CA SER A 318 -15.09 -13.22 20.79
C SER A 318 -15.72 -12.62 19.53
N VAL A 319 -16.39 -11.49 19.72
CA VAL A 319 -17.14 -10.81 18.64
C VAL A 319 -16.21 -10.01 17.72
N ASP A 320 -15.02 -9.65 18.22
CA ASP A 320 -13.91 -9.05 17.49
C ASP A 320 -13.21 -10.05 16.55
N GLU A 321 -13.15 -11.32 16.94
CA GLU A 321 -12.51 -12.40 16.18
C GLU A 321 -13.28 -12.87 14.92
N GLN A 322 -14.29 -12.12 14.45
CA GLN A 322 -15.18 -12.54 13.37
C GLN A 322 -15.18 -11.60 12.16
N LEU A 323 -15.23 -10.29 12.37
CA LEU A 323 -15.42 -9.30 11.29
C LEU A 323 -14.29 -9.33 10.26
N PHE A 324 -13.08 -9.07 10.73
CA PHE A 324 -11.88 -8.97 9.89
C PHE A 324 -11.55 -10.29 9.20
N ALA A 325 -11.67 -11.40 9.93
CA ALA A 325 -11.49 -12.74 9.38
C ALA A 325 -12.50 -13.06 8.27
N THR A 326 -13.77 -12.68 8.47
CA THR A 326 -14.84 -12.88 7.49
C THR A 326 -14.56 -12.12 6.19
N PHE A 327 -14.10 -10.87 6.27
CA PHE A 327 -13.77 -10.09 5.08
C PHE A 327 -12.53 -10.62 4.36
N LEU A 328 -11.52 -11.03 5.11
CA LEU A 328 -10.32 -11.62 4.56
C LEU A 328 -10.59 -12.93 3.83
N ASN A 329 -11.62 -13.70 4.19
CA ASN A 329 -11.91 -15.00 3.59
C ASN A 329 -13.10 -14.99 2.61
N SER A 330 -13.68 -13.82 2.31
CA SER A 330 -14.90 -13.75 1.50
C SER A 330 -14.61 -13.49 0.03
N GLU A 331 -14.85 -14.49 -0.81
CA GLU A 331 -14.84 -14.36 -2.28
C GLU A 331 -15.94 -13.45 -2.82
N THR A 332 -17.03 -13.33 -2.07
CA THR A 332 -18.15 -12.44 -2.39
C THR A 332 -17.78 -10.98 -2.17
N LEU A 333 -17.07 -10.67 -1.08
CA LEU A 333 -16.72 -9.30 -0.74
C LEU A 333 -15.44 -8.81 -1.45
N ARG A 334 -14.56 -9.73 -1.85
CA ARG A 334 -13.33 -9.45 -2.62
C ARG A 334 -12.47 -8.34 -1.99
N MET A 335 -12.25 -8.39 -0.68
CA MET A 335 -11.39 -7.43 0.02
C MET A 335 -9.98 -7.40 -0.64
N PRO A 336 -9.40 -6.21 -0.92
CA PRO A 336 -8.03 -6.12 -1.43
C PRO A 336 -7.05 -6.87 -0.53
N GLY A 337 -6.28 -7.80 -1.09
CA GLY A 337 -5.36 -8.63 -0.33
C GLY A 337 -6.03 -9.71 0.52
N GLY A 338 -7.30 -10.06 0.28
CA GLY A 338 -8.03 -11.19 0.88
C GLY A 338 -7.77 -12.55 0.21
N TYR A 339 -8.09 -13.63 0.92
CA TYR A 339 -7.88 -15.03 0.55
C TYR A 339 -9.14 -15.68 -0.06
N HIS A 340 -8.91 -16.68 -0.91
CA HIS A 340 -9.97 -17.56 -1.44
C HIS A 340 -10.43 -18.55 -0.35
N SER A 341 -11.73 -18.84 -0.25
CA SER A 341 -12.30 -19.77 0.75
C SER A 341 -11.71 -21.18 0.70
N ALA A 342 -11.21 -21.61 -0.48
CA ALA A 342 -10.51 -22.88 -0.66
C ALA A 342 -9.21 -22.97 0.16
N CYS A 343 -8.62 -21.83 0.54
CA CYS A 343 -7.47 -21.76 1.45
C CYS A 343 -7.78 -22.39 2.82
N MET A 344 -9.06 -22.39 3.24
CA MET A 344 -9.53 -22.98 4.48
C MET A 344 -9.74 -24.50 4.38
N LYS A 345 -10.06 -25.03 3.18
CA LYS A 345 -10.62 -26.39 3.01
C LYS A 345 -9.58 -27.47 2.69
N ASN A 346 -8.45 -27.14 2.08
CA ASN A 346 -7.49 -28.12 1.55
C ASN A 346 -6.13 -28.09 2.27
N ARG A 347 -5.96 -28.59 3.51
CA ARG A 347 -4.61 -28.66 4.13
C ARG A 347 -4.28 -29.85 5.05
N PRO A 348 -3.02 -30.34 4.99
CA PRO A 348 -2.52 -31.50 5.75
C PRO A 348 -1.92 -31.19 7.14
N ASP A 349 -1.78 -29.92 7.57
CA ASP A 349 -1.00 -29.51 8.76
C ASP A 349 -1.81 -28.84 9.90
N GLY A 350 -3.13 -28.64 9.73
CA GLY A 350 -4.06 -28.35 10.85
C GLY A 350 -3.97 -26.97 11.52
N PHE A 351 -2.96 -26.14 11.22
CA PHE A 351 -2.83 -24.79 11.76
C PHE A 351 -2.55 -23.77 10.65
N PHE A 352 -3.23 -22.64 10.71
CA PHE A 352 -2.89 -21.47 9.91
C PHE A 352 -1.55 -20.95 10.43
N THR A 353 -0.52 -20.96 9.58
CA THR A 353 0.61 -20.07 9.81
C THR A 353 0.12 -18.66 9.47
N TYR A 354 0.37 -17.72 10.38
CA TYR A 354 0.19 -16.28 10.25
C TYR A 354 1.44 -15.64 10.84
N ILE A 355 1.80 -14.44 10.42
CA ILE A 355 2.98 -13.75 10.93
C ILE A 355 2.62 -12.55 11.82
N THR A 356 1.37 -12.09 11.84
CA THR A 356 1.01 -10.82 12.49
C THR A 356 1.24 -10.86 14.00
N ARG A 357 0.70 -11.85 14.71
CA ARG A 357 0.80 -11.91 16.17
C ARG A 357 0.78 -13.31 16.72
N HIS A 358 1.83 -13.70 17.44
CA HIS A 358 1.81 -14.93 18.23
C HIS A 358 1.25 -14.70 19.64
N THR A 359 0.32 -15.58 20.04
CA THR A 359 -0.22 -15.64 21.41
C THR A 359 0.12 -17.00 22.00
N ARG A 360 0.77 -17.01 23.17
CA ARG A 360 1.13 -18.24 23.88
C ARG A 360 -0.04 -18.70 24.75
N TRP A 361 -0.67 -19.82 24.43
CA TRP A 361 -1.82 -20.33 25.17
C TRP A 361 -1.41 -21.33 26.25
N SER A 362 -2.02 -21.26 27.43
CA SER A 362 -1.61 -22.09 28.57
C SER A 362 -1.83 -23.59 28.37
N PHE A 363 -2.82 -23.96 27.58
CA PHE A 363 -3.13 -25.36 27.26
C PHE A 363 -2.10 -26.02 26.32
N GLU A 364 -1.12 -25.28 25.79
CA GLU A 364 -0.07 -25.81 24.92
C GLU A 364 1.08 -26.50 25.71
N GLY A 365 0.95 -26.65 27.03
CA GLY A 365 1.89 -27.45 27.84
C GLY A 365 3.24 -26.76 28.11
N HIS A 366 3.25 -25.43 28.10
CA HIS A 366 4.43 -24.61 28.36
C HIS A 366 4.96 -24.79 29.79
N LYS A 367 6.28 -25.03 29.94
CA LYS A 367 6.90 -25.33 31.24
C LYS A 367 6.73 -24.22 32.30
N ASN A 368 6.66 -22.95 31.88
CA ASN A 368 6.49 -21.78 32.73
C ASN A 368 5.43 -20.87 32.09
N CYS A 369 4.15 -21.04 32.45
CA CYS A 369 3.07 -20.20 31.94
C CYS A 369 2.29 -19.59 33.11
N ASN A 370 2.58 -18.32 33.41
CA ASN A 370 1.70 -17.52 34.24
C ASN A 370 0.58 -16.99 33.35
N GLU A 371 -0.66 -17.40 33.57
CA GLU A 371 -1.75 -17.06 32.66
C GLU A 371 -2.65 -15.92 33.16
N ARG A 372 -3.22 -15.19 32.21
CA ARG A 372 -4.41 -14.36 32.41
C ARG A 372 -5.37 -14.65 31.27
N HIS A 373 -6.55 -15.16 31.61
CA HIS A 373 -7.55 -15.60 30.63
C HIS A 373 -6.99 -16.65 29.65
N MET A 374 -6.29 -17.66 30.17
CA MET A 374 -5.65 -18.75 29.40
C MET A 374 -4.51 -18.32 28.46
N ILE A 375 -4.06 -17.07 28.54
CA ILE A 375 -2.91 -16.54 27.78
C ILE A 375 -1.72 -16.39 28.72
N CYS A 376 -0.58 -16.98 28.35
CA CYS A 376 0.66 -16.85 29.09
C CYS A 376 1.23 -15.43 29.01
N LEU A 377 1.66 -14.91 30.14
CA LEU A 377 2.34 -13.63 30.28
C LEU A 377 3.84 -13.84 30.13
N TYR A 378 4.48 -13.07 29.23
CA TYR A 378 5.93 -13.11 29.05
C TYR A 378 6.65 -12.44 30.22
N GLY A 379 7.57 -13.18 30.84
CA GLY A 379 8.49 -12.71 31.87
C GLY A 379 9.94 -12.62 31.40
N ILE A 380 10.83 -12.15 32.29
CA ILE A 380 12.28 -12.14 32.01
C ILE A 380 12.85 -13.55 31.78
N GLU A 381 12.22 -14.57 32.36
CA GLU A 381 12.57 -15.98 32.16
C GLU A 381 12.19 -16.51 30.77
N ASP A 382 11.28 -15.84 30.06
CA ASP A 382 10.80 -16.24 28.73
C ASP A 382 11.49 -15.49 27.59
N LEU A 383 12.44 -14.58 27.88
CA LEU A 383 12.98 -13.66 26.88
C LEU A 383 13.68 -14.35 25.71
N GLU A 384 14.40 -15.46 25.93
CA GLU A 384 14.96 -16.21 24.80
C GLU A 384 13.86 -16.84 23.94
N ASP A 385 12.83 -17.41 24.55
CA ASP A 385 11.71 -18.02 23.83
C ASP A 385 10.93 -16.95 23.03
N ALA A 386 10.67 -15.80 23.66
CA ALA A 386 10.11 -14.63 23.00
C ALA A 386 10.96 -14.19 21.81
N ARG A 387 12.29 -14.13 21.98
CA ARG A 387 13.24 -13.78 20.92
C ARG A 387 13.20 -14.80 19.78
N LEU A 388 13.22 -16.09 20.06
CA LEU A 388 13.16 -17.14 19.04
C LEU A 388 11.84 -17.12 18.28
N THR A 389 10.73 -16.90 18.99
CA THR A 389 9.38 -16.78 18.41
C THR A 389 9.29 -15.55 17.51
N ALA A 390 9.82 -14.41 17.96
CA ALA A 390 9.85 -13.16 17.20
C ALA A 390 10.52 -13.29 15.82
N ARG A 391 11.40 -14.27 15.59
CA ARG A 391 11.99 -14.49 14.26
C ARG A 391 10.97 -14.76 13.16
N ARG A 392 9.78 -15.25 13.54
CA ARG A 392 8.74 -15.71 12.61
C ARG A 392 7.51 -14.82 12.58
N VAL A 393 7.33 -13.96 13.57
CA VAL A 393 6.12 -13.14 13.75
C VAL A 393 6.45 -11.68 14.04
N ILE A 394 5.58 -10.78 13.61
CA ILE A 394 5.66 -9.33 13.75
C ILE A 394 5.52 -8.91 15.22
N SER A 395 4.55 -9.50 15.93
CA SER A 395 4.24 -9.12 17.30
C SER A 395 3.99 -10.32 18.22
N LEU A 396 4.15 -10.08 19.52
CA LEU A 396 4.02 -11.07 20.57
C LEU A 396 3.00 -10.61 21.62
N ASN A 397 2.22 -11.57 22.12
CA ASN A 397 1.25 -11.38 23.19
C ASN A 397 1.41 -12.48 24.27
N LYS A 398 1.49 -12.16 25.57
CA LYS A 398 1.12 -10.89 26.22
C LYS A 398 2.22 -10.32 27.11
N PHE A 399 2.48 -9.02 26.98
CA PHE A 399 3.39 -8.27 27.86
C PHE A 399 2.60 -7.27 28.70
N ILE A 400 2.69 -7.39 30.03
CA ILE A 400 1.97 -6.49 30.96
C ILE A 400 2.98 -5.84 31.90
N GLY A 401 2.98 -4.50 31.97
CA GLY A 401 3.93 -3.76 32.81
C GLY A 401 3.72 -4.04 34.29
N SER A 402 2.46 -4.25 34.70
CA SER A 402 2.11 -4.64 36.06
C SER A 402 2.51 -6.09 36.42
N PHE A 403 2.99 -6.87 35.46
CA PHE A 403 3.49 -8.23 35.66
C PHE A 403 5.01 -8.22 35.63
N ASP A 404 5.61 -7.89 34.49
CA ASP A 404 7.06 -7.89 34.32
C ASP A 404 7.52 -6.81 33.32
N PHE A 405 7.72 -5.61 33.84
CA PHE A 405 8.23 -4.46 33.11
C PHE A 405 9.70 -4.61 32.69
N ALA A 406 10.49 -5.44 33.40
CA ALA A 406 11.87 -5.71 33.01
C ALA A 406 11.92 -6.48 31.67
N ALA A 407 10.99 -7.43 31.47
CA ALA A 407 10.87 -8.13 30.20
C ALA A 407 10.59 -7.17 29.02
N ILE A 408 9.65 -6.23 29.21
CA ILE A 408 9.31 -5.19 28.21
C ILE A 408 10.52 -4.29 27.93
N THR A 409 11.21 -3.86 28.98
CA THR A 409 12.42 -3.03 28.89
C THR A 409 13.52 -3.74 28.11
N CYS A 410 13.73 -5.04 28.35
CA CYS A 410 14.74 -5.82 27.65
C CYS A 410 14.42 -6.04 26.17
N MET A 411 13.15 -6.25 25.84
CA MET A 411 12.71 -6.29 24.44
C MET A 411 12.94 -4.93 23.75
N ALA A 412 12.60 -3.82 24.41
CA ALA A 412 12.83 -2.47 23.90
C ALA A 412 14.33 -2.17 23.70
N GLU A 413 15.19 -2.56 24.66
CA GLU A 413 16.64 -2.44 24.52
C GLU A 413 17.17 -3.27 23.36
N SER A 414 16.67 -4.50 23.18
CA SER A 414 17.05 -5.34 22.03
C SER A 414 16.73 -4.65 20.70
N LEU A 415 15.53 -4.09 20.57
CA LEU A 415 15.09 -3.36 19.38
C LEU A 415 15.94 -2.11 19.12
N PHE A 416 16.21 -1.34 20.17
CA PHE A 416 17.05 -0.15 20.06
C PHE A 416 18.47 -0.52 19.61
N ASN A 417 19.05 -1.56 20.21
CA ASN A 417 20.40 -2.03 19.86
C ASN A 417 20.46 -2.56 18.42
N ARG A 418 19.44 -3.31 17.95
CA ARG A 418 19.38 -3.75 16.55
C ARG A 418 19.22 -2.58 15.57
N THR A 419 18.41 -1.58 15.93
CA THR A 419 18.20 -0.38 15.10
C THR A 419 19.49 0.41 14.88
N HIS A 420 20.34 0.52 15.91
CA HIS A 420 21.57 1.32 15.87
C HIS A 420 22.86 0.51 15.63
N GLY A 421 22.80 -0.80 15.86
CA GLY A 421 23.91 -1.73 15.65
C GLY A 421 23.90 -2.41 14.28
N GLY A 422 22.76 -2.41 13.58
CA GLY A 422 22.63 -2.98 12.23
C GLY A 422 22.42 -4.50 12.17
N ASP A 423 22.15 -5.14 13.32
CA ASP A 423 21.87 -6.56 13.38
C ASP A 423 20.41 -6.85 12.98
N GLU A 424 20.21 -7.51 11.84
CA GLU A 424 18.88 -7.94 11.39
C GLU A 424 18.50 -9.32 11.90
N TYR A 425 17.25 -9.47 12.31
CA TYR A 425 16.80 -10.63 13.07
C TYR A 425 15.39 -11.13 12.71
N PHE A 426 15.26 -11.82 11.57
CA PHE A 426 14.03 -12.54 11.19
C PHE A 426 14.30 -13.68 10.19
N ASP A 427 13.36 -14.61 10.06
CA ASP A 427 13.45 -15.77 9.17
C ASP A 427 12.84 -15.45 7.80
N VAL A 428 13.67 -14.97 6.87
CA VAL A 428 13.26 -14.58 5.51
C VAL A 428 12.53 -15.71 4.79
N GLU A 429 13.00 -16.95 4.92
CA GLU A 429 12.40 -18.09 4.23
C GLU A 429 11.00 -18.39 4.78
N HIS A 430 10.84 -18.37 6.11
CA HIS A 430 9.53 -18.52 6.75
C HIS A 430 8.53 -17.46 6.27
N ILE A 431 8.92 -16.19 6.25
CA ILE A 431 8.06 -15.08 5.82
C ILE A 431 7.75 -15.16 4.32
N ALA A 432 8.77 -15.44 3.49
CA ALA A 432 8.61 -15.49 2.04
C ALA A 432 7.81 -16.72 1.57
N ASN A 433 7.97 -17.87 2.22
CA ASN A 433 7.26 -19.12 1.91
C ASN A 433 5.99 -19.31 2.76
N HIS A 434 5.51 -18.25 3.39
CA HIS A 434 4.27 -18.28 4.14
C HIS A 434 3.09 -18.76 3.28
N SER A 435 2.28 -19.64 3.83
CA SER A 435 1.28 -20.39 3.07
C SER A 435 0.11 -19.52 2.57
N GLY A 436 -0.25 -18.47 3.33
CA GLY A 436 -1.14 -17.39 2.87
C GLY A 436 -0.55 -16.60 1.70
N ASN A 437 0.77 -16.34 1.73
CA ASN A 437 1.48 -15.56 0.70
C ASN A 437 1.75 -16.35 -0.57
N ARG A 438 2.02 -17.67 -0.47
CA ARG A 438 2.25 -18.55 -1.62
C ARG A 438 0.96 -18.81 -2.38
N TYR A 439 -0.15 -19.07 -1.69
CA TYR A 439 -1.41 -19.39 -2.35
C TYR A 439 -2.07 -18.15 -2.95
N GLN A 440 -2.07 -16.99 -2.27
CA GLN A 440 -2.55 -15.75 -2.91
C GLN A 440 -1.76 -15.34 -4.14
N ARG A 441 -0.44 -15.53 -4.15
CA ARG A 441 0.37 -15.33 -5.37
C ARG A 441 -0.06 -16.26 -6.51
N ALA A 442 -0.60 -17.44 -6.19
CA ALA A 442 -1.02 -18.45 -7.16
C ALA A 442 -2.51 -18.42 -7.54
N THR A 443 -3.39 -17.87 -6.68
CA THR A 443 -4.87 -17.93 -6.82
C THR A 443 -5.56 -16.58 -6.64
N ARG A 444 -4.81 -15.49 -6.86
CA ARG A 444 -5.32 -14.12 -6.80
C ARG A 444 -6.63 -14.01 -7.59
N LEU A 445 -7.70 -13.58 -6.92
CA LEU A 445 -8.98 -13.34 -7.58
C LEU A 445 -8.74 -12.34 -8.73
N PRO A 446 -9.14 -12.66 -9.99
CA PRO A 446 -9.05 -11.72 -11.09
C PRO A 446 -9.87 -10.47 -10.75
N GLY A 447 -9.24 -9.30 -10.75
CA GLY A 447 -9.92 -8.03 -10.48
C GLY A 447 -9.35 -7.17 -9.35
N PHE A 448 -8.46 -7.69 -8.50
CA PHE A 448 -7.83 -6.90 -7.44
C PHE A 448 -6.30 -6.93 -7.54
N ASP A 449 -5.76 -6.04 -8.39
CA ASP A 449 -4.32 -5.74 -8.43
C ASP A 449 -3.96 -4.62 -7.44
N LEU A 450 -3.09 -4.90 -6.48
CA LEU A 450 -2.35 -3.98 -5.61
C LEU A 450 -1.74 -2.78 -6.34
N LYS A 451 -1.37 -2.95 -7.61
CA LYS A 451 -0.90 -1.84 -8.46
C LYS A 451 -2.00 -0.86 -8.82
N ASN A 452 -3.27 -1.28 -8.80
CA ASN A 452 -4.44 -0.43 -9.08
C ASN A 452 -4.91 0.37 -7.87
N PHE A 453 -4.39 0.06 -6.68
CA PHE A 453 -4.79 0.70 -5.43
C PHE A 453 -3.67 1.60 -4.86
N THR A 454 -2.45 1.46 -5.38
CA THR A 454 -1.32 2.41 -5.19
C THR A 454 -1.31 3.54 -6.22
N SER A 455 -2.41 3.79 -6.94
CA SER A 455 -2.50 4.87 -7.93
C SER A 455 -2.60 6.29 -7.35
N PHE A 456 -2.12 6.48 -6.11
CA PHE A 456 -1.55 7.74 -5.67
C PHE A 456 -0.15 7.47 -5.09
N VAL A 457 0.87 7.91 -5.83
CA VAL A 457 2.30 7.94 -5.50
C VAL A 457 3.08 6.64 -5.78
N GLY A 458 3.51 6.48 -7.03
CA GLY A 458 4.46 5.44 -7.44
C GLY A 458 4.96 5.65 -8.86
N GLY A 459 5.71 6.75 -9.10
CA GLY A 459 6.38 7.00 -10.37
C GLY A 459 7.38 5.89 -10.70
N ALA A 460 7.48 5.53 -11.98
CA ALA A 460 8.48 4.61 -12.49
C ALA A 460 9.90 5.07 -12.13
N ALA A 461 10.82 4.12 -11.93
CA ALA A 461 12.22 4.39 -11.64
C ALA A 461 12.82 5.25 -12.76
N ALA A 462 13.05 6.52 -12.45
CA ALA A 462 13.53 7.49 -13.41
C ALA A 462 15.07 7.52 -13.41
N GLN A 463 15.67 7.60 -14.60
CA GLN A 463 17.11 7.64 -14.82
C GLN A 463 17.55 9.06 -15.22
N CYS A 464 18.81 9.39 -14.95
CA CYS A 464 19.37 10.70 -15.30
C CYS A 464 19.69 10.85 -16.78
N PRO A 465 19.62 12.07 -17.35
CA PRO A 465 20.02 12.30 -18.73
C PRO A 465 21.47 11.87 -18.99
N SER A 466 21.77 11.45 -20.22
CA SER A 466 23.12 11.08 -20.63
C SER A 466 24.15 12.15 -20.27
N ASN A 467 25.28 11.74 -19.67
CA ASN A 467 26.33 12.60 -19.10
C ASN A 467 26.00 13.29 -17.77
N TRP A 468 24.83 13.05 -17.17
CA TRP A 468 24.53 13.45 -15.79
C TRP A 468 24.73 12.26 -14.85
N THR A 469 25.32 12.51 -13.68
CA THR A 469 25.51 11.50 -12.65
C THR A 469 24.34 11.52 -11.69
N GLN A 470 23.76 10.35 -11.43
CA GLN A 470 22.74 10.19 -10.40
C GLN A 470 23.38 10.23 -9.01
N ILE A 471 22.93 11.16 -8.17
CA ILE A 471 23.30 11.25 -6.75
C ILE A 471 22.01 11.32 -5.95
N SER A 472 21.68 10.23 -5.24
CA SER A 472 20.41 10.07 -4.52
C SER A 472 19.20 10.28 -5.47
N ASN A 473 18.32 11.25 -5.19
CA ASN A 473 17.16 11.62 -6.00
C ASN A 473 17.43 12.79 -6.97
N LEU A 474 18.70 13.15 -7.19
CA LEU A 474 19.13 14.22 -8.10
C LEU A 474 19.94 13.65 -9.26
N CYS A 475 19.79 14.27 -10.42
CA CYS A 475 20.73 14.17 -11.51
C CYS A 475 21.64 15.39 -11.45
N VAL A 476 22.95 15.17 -11.42
CA VAL A 476 23.95 16.22 -11.28
C VAL A 476 24.88 16.21 -12.48
N TRP A 477 25.13 17.38 -13.05
CA TRP A 477 26.07 17.58 -14.15
C TRP A 477 27.12 18.60 -13.78
N TYR A 478 28.38 18.28 -14.08
CA TYR A 478 29.53 19.12 -13.81
C TYR A 478 30.02 19.79 -15.09
N SER A 479 30.20 21.11 -15.06
CA SER A 479 30.56 21.90 -16.23
C SER A 479 32.00 21.68 -16.74
N GLY A 480 32.85 21.01 -15.95
CA GLY A 480 34.23 20.71 -16.31
C GLY A 480 35.05 21.98 -16.55
N ASN A 481 35.44 22.20 -17.81
CA ASN A 481 36.26 23.34 -18.24
C ASN A 481 35.45 24.58 -18.61
N THR A 482 34.14 24.60 -18.36
CA THR A 482 33.27 25.74 -18.65
C THR A 482 33.10 26.61 -17.41
N TYR A 483 33.54 27.87 -17.50
CA TYR A 483 33.55 28.83 -16.38
C TYR A 483 32.54 29.95 -16.59
N ARG A 484 31.74 30.27 -15.56
CA ARG A 484 30.71 31.31 -15.59
C ARG A 484 30.59 32.00 -14.23
N SER A 485 30.04 33.23 -14.23
CA SER A 485 29.64 33.88 -12.97
C SER A 485 28.52 33.09 -12.30
N TRP A 486 28.27 33.30 -11.01
CA TRP A 486 27.22 32.54 -10.31
C TRP A 486 25.84 32.73 -10.95
N ASP A 487 25.49 33.96 -11.33
CA ASP A 487 24.23 34.28 -12.00
C ASP A 487 24.14 33.65 -13.40
N ASP A 488 25.23 33.69 -14.17
CA ASP A 488 25.28 33.08 -15.51
C ASP A 488 25.24 31.54 -15.46
N SER A 489 25.87 30.94 -14.45
CA SER A 489 25.78 29.51 -14.19
C SER A 489 24.35 29.11 -13.84
N GLN A 490 23.67 29.90 -13.01
CA GLN A 490 22.27 29.67 -12.67
C GLN A 490 21.34 29.82 -13.90
N ALA A 491 21.60 30.80 -14.77
CA ALA A 491 20.87 30.96 -16.03
C ALA A 491 21.11 29.77 -16.98
N TYR A 492 22.35 29.30 -17.10
CA TYR A 492 22.68 28.12 -17.88
C TYR A 492 22.01 26.86 -17.33
N CYS A 493 22.08 26.62 -16.01
CA CYS A 493 21.43 25.46 -15.42
C CYS A 493 19.91 25.47 -15.66
N LYS A 494 19.28 26.66 -15.65
CA LYS A 494 17.87 26.82 -16.05
C LYS A 494 17.64 26.47 -17.53
N SER A 495 18.53 26.85 -18.44
CA SER A 495 18.38 26.52 -19.87
C SER A 495 18.50 25.03 -20.17
N VAL A 496 19.16 24.25 -19.30
CA VAL A 496 19.27 22.78 -19.44
C VAL A 496 18.28 22.01 -18.54
N GLY A 497 17.21 22.67 -18.09
CA GLY A 497 16.12 22.02 -17.34
C GLY A 497 16.38 21.81 -15.85
N GLY A 498 17.42 22.44 -15.29
CA GLY A 498 17.79 22.32 -13.87
C GLY A 498 18.03 23.68 -13.19
N GLN A 499 18.86 23.66 -12.16
CA GLN A 499 19.34 24.84 -11.42
C GLN A 499 20.73 24.53 -10.84
N LEU A 500 21.41 25.52 -10.25
CA LEU A 500 22.64 25.23 -9.51
C LEU A 500 22.36 24.23 -8.38
N ALA A 501 23.28 23.28 -8.18
CA ALA A 501 23.09 22.17 -7.26
C ALA A 501 22.81 22.62 -5.81
N GLY A 502 21.71 22.13 -5.24
CA GLY A 502 21.35 22.31 -3.83
C GLY A 502 21.14 20.96 -3.12
N SER A 503 20.89 21.00 -1.81
CA SER A 503 20.81 19.84 -0.90
C SER A 503 22.14 19.14 -0.58
N TYR A 504 22.81 19.61 0.47
CA TYR A 504 23.99 18.94 1.05
C TYR A 504 23.59 18.35 2.39
N ASN A 505 23.12 17.11 2.44
CA ASN A 505 23.18 16.35 3.69
C ASN A 505 24.58 15.71 3.82
N LYS A 506 24.89 15.10 4.96
CA LYS A 506 26.18 14.43 5.19
C LYS A 506 26.49 13.31 4.17
N SER A 507 25.51 12.78 3.44
CA SER A 507 25.73 11.71 2.44
C SER A 507 25.95 12.21 1.01
N ILE A 508 25.47 13.41 0.66
CA ILE A 508 25.52 13.96 -0.71
C ILE A 508 26.81 14.72 -0.98
N LEU A 509 27.32 15.50 0.00
CA LEU A 509 28.52 16.32 -0.18
C LEU A 509 29.74 15.51 -0.66
N PRO A 510 30.09 14.35 -0.07
CA PRO A 510 31.24 13.55 -0.54
C PRO A 510 31.08 13.04 -1.98
N GLN A 511 29.86 12.85 -2.46
CA GLN A 511 29.58 12.40 -3.82
C GLN A 511 29.78 13.53 -4.84
N LEU A 512 29.37 14.75 -4.48
CA LEU A 512 29.62 15.95 -5.29
C LEU A 512 31.12 16.28 -5.37
N GLN A 513 31.85 16.10 -4.27
CA GLN A 513 33.31 16.28 -4.23
C GLN A 513 34.05 15.33 -5.19
N LYS A 514 33.56 14.10 -5.35
CA LYS A 514 34.13 13.13 -6.31
C LYS A 514 33.88 13.50 -7.78
N LEU A 515 32.81 14.26 -8.07
CA LEU A 515 32.51 14.72 -9.42
C LEU A 515 33.36 15.91 -9.85
N VAL A 516 33.79 16.74 -8.91
CA VAL A 516 34.62 17.91 -9.20
C VAL A 516 36.06 17.46 -9.38
N THR A 517 36.51 17.44 -10.64
CA THR A 517 37.87 16.98 -11.01
C THR A 517 38.89 18.11 -11.10
N ALA A 518 38.47 19.38 -11.04
CA ALA A 518 39.38 20.53 -11.09
C ALA A 518 39.87 20.90 -9.68
N PRO A 519 41.18 20.74 -9.36
CA PRO A 519 41.67 20.94 -8.00
C PRO A 519 41.84 22.42 -7.60
N LEU A 520 41.80 23.36 -8.56
CA LEU A 520 42.15 24.78 -8.31
C LEU A 520 40.96 25.72 -8.11
N TYR A 521 39.75 25.34 -8.54
CA TYR A 521 38.59 26.25 -8.64
C TYR A 521 37.32 25.58 -8.12
N PRO A 522 36.67 26.11 -7.06
CA PRO A 522 35.46 25.51 -6.49
C PRO A 522 34.28 25.63 -7.45
N ALA A 523 33.60 24.52 -7.69
CA ALA A 523 32.45 24.50 -8.59
C ALA A 523 31.23 25.16 -7.94
N TRP A 524 30.62 26.15 -8.59
CA TRP A 524 29.43 26.83 -8.10
C TRP A 524 28.30 25.88 -7.77
N THR A 525 27.63 26.21 -6.68
CA THR A 525 26.45 25.52 -6.12
C THR A 525 25.35 26.55 -5.92
N GLY A 526 24.13 26.11 -5.60
CA GLY A 526 23.00 27.00 -5.31
C GLY A 526 23.12 27.76 -3.99
N LEU A 527 24.25 27.67 -3.28
CA LEU A 527 24.50 28.29 -1.98
C LEU A 527 24.82 29.79 -2.13
N PHE A 528 24.08 30.65 -1.44
CA PHE A 528 24.28 32.10 -1.46
C PHE A 528 23.92 32.76 -0.12
N ARG A 529 24.30 34.04 0.03
CA ARG A 529 24.07 34.87 1.22
C ARG A 529 23.54 36.25 0.85
N THR A 530 22.56 36.76 1.61
CA THR A 530 22.03 38.14 1.49
C THR A 530 22.60 39.04 2.60
N ASN A 531 22.78 40.34 2.34
CA ASN A 531 23.64 41.25 3.13
C ASN A 531 23.49 41.28 4.68
N ALA A 532 24.64 41.51 5.32
CA ALA A 532 24.97 41.91 6.70
C ALA A 532 24.45 41.10 7.91
N THR A 533 23.25 40.51 7.88
CA THR A 533 22.71 39.73 9.03
C THR A 533 22.21 38.32 8.66
N ALA A 534 22.28 37.92 7.39
CA ALA A 534 21.58 36.72 6.92
C ALA A 534 22.44 35.44 6.89
N SER A 535 21.83 34.35 7.34
CA SER A 535 22.28 32.97 7.17
C SER A 535 22.47 32.60 5.70
N TRP A 536 23.38 31.67 5.44
CA TRP A 536 23.53 31.01 4.14
C TRP A 536 22.23 30.29 3.75
N LYS A 537 21.87 30.33 2.46
CA LYS A 537 20.66 29.70 1.92
C LYS A 537 20.98 29.03 0.60
N PHE A 538 20.26 27.95 0.29
CA PHE A 538 20.27 27.37 -1.04
C PHE A 538 19.14 27.94 -1.89
N ILE A 539 19.38 28.10 -3.19
CA ILE A 539 18.39 28.57 -4.17
C ILE A 539 17.16 27.66 -4.26
N ASP A 540 17.33 26.39 -3.91
CA ASP A 540 16.29 25.37 -3.88
C ASP A 540 15.49 25.33 -2.56
N LYS A 541 15.76 26.27 -1.65
CA LYS A 541 15.16 26.40 -0.31
C LYS A 541 15.48 25.25 0.66
N THR A 542 16.46 24.39 0.35
CA THR A 542 16.94 23.37 1.29
C THR A 542 17.61 24.01 2.50
N SER A 543 17.50 23.33 3.66
CA SER A 543 17.95 23.89 4.92
C SER A 543 19.48 24.01 4.98
N ALA A 544 19.99 25.18 5.33
CA ALA A 544 21.43 25.37 5.58
C ALA A 544 21.91 24.76 6.92
N LEU A 545 21.00 24.20 7.74
CA LEU A 545 21.34 23.44 8.96
C LEU A 545 22.26 22.25 8.66
N TYR A 546 22.28 21.75 7.42
CA TYR A 546 23.11 20.61 7.01
C TYR A 546 24.57 20.97 6.68
N LEU A 547 24.97 22.25 6.79
CA LEU A 547 26.38 22.65 6.78
C LEU A 547 27.13 22.24 8.07
N ALA A 548 26.40 21.73 9.09
CA ALA A 548 26.93 21.25 10.36
C ALA A 548 27.95 20.11 10.15
N GLY A 549 29.23 20.45 10.34
CA GLY A 549 30.39 19.58 10.11
C GLY A 549 31.36 20.08 9.04
N GLN A 550 31.03 21.15 8.30
CA GLN A 550 31.94 21.84 7.38
C GLN A 550 32.14 23.30 7.78
N TRP A 551 31.05 24.00 8.12
CA TRP A 551 31.08 25.37 8.67
C TRP A 551 30.24 25.44 9.95
N ALA A 552 30.69 26.23 10.94
CA ALA A 552 29.85 26.53 12.10
C ALA A 552 28.66 27.43 11.69
N PRO A 553 27.56 27.47 12.47
CA PRO A 553 26.45 28.38 12.20
C PRO A 553 26.93 29.82 12.00
N GLY A 554 26.62 30.40 10.84
CA GLY A 554 27.03 31.78 10.50
C GLY A 554 28.43 31.93 9.88
N GLN A 555 29.19 30.85 9.72
CA GLN A 555 30.46 30.85 9.00
C GLN A 555 30.29 30.43 7.52
N PRO A 556 31.19 30.88 6.62
CA PRO A 556 32.26 31.86 6.85
C PRO A 556 31.72 33.28 7.04
N ALA A 557 32.51 34.13 7.71
CA ALA A 557 32.11 35.47 8.12
C ALA A 557 31.80 36.40 6.95
N ALA A 558 31.10 37.51 7.20
CA ALA A 558 30.86 38.51 6.18
C ALA A 558 32.19 39.08 5.64
N GLY A 559 32.35 39.16 4.32
CA GLY A 559 33.57 39.64 3.65
C GLY A 559 34.36 38.59 2.88
N THR A 560 34.08 37.29 3.03
CA THR A 560 34.79 36.21 2.32
C THR A 560 34.18 35.84 0.96
N GLY A 561 33.01 36.38 0.62
CA GLY A 561 32.24 36.02 -0.58
C GLY A 561 30.78 35.73 -0.25
N ASN A 562 29.87 35.95 -1.22
CA ASN A 562 28.42 35.82 -1.03
C ASN A 562 27.81 34.61 -1.75
N CYS A 563 28.62 33.81 -2.45
CA CYS A 563 28.22 32.61 -3.16
C CYS A 563 29.12 31.42 -2.79
N GLY A 564 28.56 30.21 -2.74
CA GLY A 564 29.23 29.00 -2.29
C GLY A 564 29.57 28.05 -3.44
N GLY A 565 30.79 27.51 -3.40
CA GLY A 565 31.28 26.47 -4.31
C GLY A 565 31.71 25.21 -3.57
N VAL A 566 31.70 24.07 -4.25
CA VAL A 566 32.23 22.79 -3.73
C VAL A 566 33.58 22.48 -4.39
N GLN A 567 34.53 22.03 -3.58
CA GLN A 567 35.87 21.61 -4.00
C GLN A 567 36.22 20.27 -3.34
N THR A 568 37.29 19.62 -3.80
CA THR A 568 37.70 18.29 -3.32
C THR A 568 37.87 18.17 -1.80
N THR A 569 38.16 19.28 -1.11
CA THR A 569 38.39 19.32 0.35
C THR A 569 37.22 19.88 1.18
N GLY A 570 36.16 20.39 0.55
CA GLY A 570 35.02 20.95 1.29
C GLY A 570 34.20 21.96 0.51
N LEU A 571 33.62 22.92 1.23
CA LEU A 571 32.92 24.07 0.67
C LEU A 571 33.78 25.33 0.77
N ALA A 572 33.65 26.22 -0.20
CA ALA A 572 34.31 27.52 -0.25
C ALA A 572 33.29 28.64 -0.46
N ALA A 573 33.47 29.78 0.22
CA ALA A 573 32.75 31.00 -0.08
C ALA A 573 33.60 31.90 -0.97
N ILE A 574 33.00 32.41 -2.04
CA ILE A 574 33.68 33.21 -3.07
C ILE A 574 32.74 34.34 -3.50
N SER A 575 33.30 35.44 -4.01
CA SER A 575 32.50 36.51 -4.62
C SER A 575 31.76 35.99 -5.85
N CYS A 576 30.44 36.20 -5.91
CA CYS A 576 29.57 35.77 -7.01
C CYS A 576 30.00 36.32 -8.38
N LYS A 577 30.83 37.37 -8.40
CA LYS A 577 31.38 38.02 -9.60
C LYS A 577 32.50 37.22 -10.29
N TYR A 578 33.14 36.28 -9.57
CA TYR A 578 34.19 35.45 -10.18
C TYR A 578 33.58 34.42 -11.12
N VAL A 579 34.37 34.01 -12.12
CA VAL A 579 34.01 32.89 -13.00
C VAL A 579 34.58 31.59 -12.42
N GLN A 580 33.73 30.57 -12.27
CA GLN A 580 34.11 29.26 -11.73
C GLN A 580 33.43 28.16 -12.58
N PRO A 581 33.91 26.90 -12.52
CA PRO A 581 33.09 25.78 -12.98
C PRO A 581 31.82 25.68 -12.10
N PHE A 582 30.84 24.89 -12.49
CA PHE A 582 29.56 24.85 -11.79
C PHE A 582 28.88 23.49 -11.90
N LEU A 583 28.02 23.20 -10.93
CA LEU A 583 27.21 21.99 -10.89
C LEU A 583 25.75 22.36 -11.13
N CYS A 584 25.18 21.78 -12.18
CA CYS A 584 23.74 21.80 -12.35
C CYS A 584 23.14 20.56 -11.67
N SER A 585 22.02 20.75 -10.98
CA SER A 585 21.17 19.67 -10.53
C SER A 585 19.79 19.81 -11.14
N GLN A 586 19.21 18.68 -11.50
CA GLN A 586 17.78 18.54 -11.72
C GLN A 586 17.30 17.41 -10.82
N LYS A 587 16.07 17.52 -10.31
CA LYS A 587 15.44 16.34 -9.73
C LYS A 587 15.30 15.32 -10.85
N ILE A 588 15.51 14.04 -10.53
CA ILE A 588 15.25 12.98 -11.49
C ILE A 588 13.84 13.24 -12.08
N ALA A 589 13.76 13.33 -13.41
CA ALA A 589 12.55 13.68 -14.13
C ALA A 589 11.49 12.61 -13.87
N THR A 590 10.66 12.86 -12.86
CA THR A 590 9.36 12.22 -12.76
C THR A 590 8.50 12.98 -13.74
N CYS A 591 8.18 12.39 -14.89
CA CYS A 591 6.99 12.78 -15.64
C CYS A 591 5.81 12.47 -14.72
N PRO A 592 5.27 13.45 -13.96
CA PRO A 592 4.25 13.13 -13.01
C PRO A 592 3.01 12.77 -13.82
N SER A 593 2.39 11.64 -13.48
CA SER A 593 1.11 11.30 -14.05
C SER A 593 0.13 12.45 -13.84
N LYS A 594 -0.42 12.95 -14.94
CA LYS A 594 -1.37 14.07 -14.91
C LYS A 594 -2.76 13.54 -15.21
N ASN A 595 -3.70 13.87 -14.32
CA ASN A 595 -5.11 13.52 -14.47
C ASN A 595 -5.87 14.71 -15.07
N TYR A 596 -6.62 14.45 -16.12
CA TYR A 596 -7.51 15.38 -16.80
C TYR A 596 -8.95 14.97 -16.50
N THR A 597 -9.70 15.86 -15.86
CA THR A 597 -11.08 15.59 -15.38
C THR A 597 -12.13 16.52 -15.99
N THR A 598 -11.74 17.45 -16.86
CA THR A 598 -12.68 18.36 -17.55
C THR A 598 -13.35 17.66 -18.71
N SER A 599 -14.61 17.98 -19.02
CA SER A 599 -15.40 17.29 -20.06
C SER A 599 -14.81 17.37 -21.47
N THR A 600 -13.97 18.37 -21.74
CA THR A 600 -13.13 18.48 -22.93
C THR A 600 -11.78 19.08 -22.54
N GLY A 601 -10.77 18.92 -23.39
CA GLY A 601 -9.48 19.58 -23.18
C GLY A 601 -8.42 19.20 -24.20
N THR A 602 -7.22 19.70 -23.98
CA THR A 602 -6.03 19.38 -24.78
C THR A 602 -4.97 18.76 -23.89
N VAL A 603 -4.35 17.70 -24.40
CA VAL A 603 -3.29 16.92 -23.79
C VAL A 603 -2.06 16.96 -24.70
N THR A 604 -0.86 17.05 -24.13
CA THR A 604 0.38 17.27 -24.90
C THR A 604 1.51 16.40 -24.39
N SER A 605 2.52 16.14 -25.23
CA SER A 605 3.79 15.59 -24.78
C SER A 605 4.46 16.52 -23.76
N PRO A 606 5.42 16.02 -22.96
CA PRO A 606 6.22 16.84 -22.09
C PRO A 606 6.94 17.95 -22.86
N ASN A 607 7.08 19.11 -22.22
CA ASN A 607 7.70 20.33 -22.74
C ASN A 607 7.04 20.95 -23.99
N TYR A 608 6.00 20.35 -24.58
CA TYR A 608 5.29 20.90 -25.74
C TYR A 608 4.86 22.36 -25.46
N PRO A 609 5.16 23.33 -26.36
CA PRO A 609 5.60 23.17 -27.74
C PRO A 609 7.13 23.11 -27.97
N LEU A 610 7.94 23.07 -26.92
CA LEU A 610 9.38 22.79 -26.99
C LEU A 610 9.64 21.29 -27.16
N ASN A 611 10.90 20.93 -27.43
CA ASN A 611 11.24 19.52 -27.62
C ASN A 611 11.08 18.71 -26.33
N TYR A 612 10.56 17.48 -26.45
CA TYR A 612 10.61 16.50 -25.37
C TYR A 612 12.05 16.07 -25.10
N ALA A 613 12.32 15.56 -23.90
CA ALA A 613 13.63 15.01 -23.54
C ALA A 613 13.76 13.56 -24.01
N ASN A 614 15.00 13.08 -24.13
CA ASN A 614 15.27 11.68 -24.44
C ASN A 614 15.01 10.79 -23.21
N ASN A 615 14.70 9.51 -23.43
CA ASN A 615 14.32 8.51 -22.42
C ASN A 615 13.09 8.91 -21.60
N GLU A 616 12.17 9.66 -22.19
CA GLU A 616 10.90 9.98 -21.54
C GLU A 616 10.01 8.74 -21.46
N HIS A 617 9.36 8.55 -20.32
CA HIS A 617 8.31 7.55 -20.16
C HIS A 617 7.18 8.15 -19.32
N CYS A 618 6.18 8.69 -20.01
CA CYS A 618 5.20 9.59 -19.42
C CYS A 618 3.80 9.05 -19.62
N ARG A 619 2.99 9.02 -18.56
CA ARG A 619 1.57 8.60 -18.64
C ARG A 619 0.65 9.73 -18.24
N GLN A 620 -0.41 9.90 -19.01
CA GLN A 620 -1.45 10.89 -18.78
C GLN A 620 -2.80 10.18 -18.78
N TYR A 621 -3.67 10.59 -17.85
CA TYR A 621 -4.96 9.94 -17.64
C TYR A 621 -6.07 10.94 -17.89
N ILE A 622 -6.98 10.62 -18.80
CA ILE A 622 -8.24 11.35 -18.96
C ILE A 622 -9.31 10.54 -18.25
N VAL A 623 -9.85 11.07 -17.16
CA VAL A 623 -10.77 10.37 -16.27
C VAL A 623 -12.14 11.04 -16.37
N ALA A 624 -13.03 10.39 -17.10
CA ALA A 624 -14.42 10.79 -17.24
C ALA A 624 -15.26 10.31 -16.05
N PRO A 625 -16.42 10.95 -15.80
CA PRO A 625 -17.40 10.45 -14.83
C PRO A 625 -17.78 8.99 -15.11
N ALA A 626 -18.17 8.24 -14.07
CA ALA A 626 -18.59 6.86 -14.23
C ALA A 626 -19.71 6.73 -15.27
N GLY A 627 -19.58 5.74 -16.16
CA GLY A 627 -20.44 5.52 -17.31
C GLY A 627 -19.97 6.22 -18.59
N TYR A 628 -19.29 7.35 -18.51
CA TYR A 628 -18.85 8.08 -19.71
C TYR A 628 -17.72 7.31 -20.42
N TYR A 629 -17.46 7.65 -21.68
CA TYR A 629 -16.27 7.24 -22.43
C TYR A 629 -15.52 8.46 -22.98
N VAL A 630 -14.28 8.27 -23.40
CA VAL A 630 -13.39 9.35 -23.83
C VAL A 630 -13.08 9.18 -25.31
N THR A 631 -13.16 10.27 -26.08
CA THR A 631 -12.65 10.35 -27.45
C THR A 631 -11.41 11.26 -27.50
N LEU A 632 -10.48 10.99 -28.41
CA LEU A 632 -9.20 11.70 -28.57
C LEU A 632 -8.83 11.85 -30.05
N THR A 633 -8.37 13.04 -30.44
CA THR A 633 -7.89 13.33 -31.80
C THR A 633 -6.59 14.11 -31.73
N PHE A 634 -5.56 13.71 -32.48
CA PHE A 634 -4.29 14.46 -32.52
C PHE A 634 -4.41 15.73 -33.35
N ASN A 635 -3.91 16.83 -32.79
CA ASN A 635 -3.86 18.14 -33.41
C ASN A 635 -2.51 18.40 -34.10
N ALA A 636 -1.42 17.87 -33.52
CA ALA A 636 -0.06 18.06 -34.01
C ALA A 636 0.81 16.85 -33.65
N TRP A 637 1.73 16.50 -34.55
CA TRP A 637 2.63 15.36 -34.38
C TRP A 637 4.02 15.65 -34.97
N LEU A 638 5.00 15.82 -34.08
CA LEU A 638 6.41 15.95 -34.39
C LEU A 638 7.16 15.05 -33.40
N VAL A 639 7.02 13.74 -33.58
CA VAL A 639 7.62 12.68 -32.77
C VAL A 639 8.56 11.87 -33.66
N GLU A 640 9.67 11.37 -33.13
CA GLU A 640 10.62 10.61 -33.93
C GLU A 640 9.99 9.33 -34.47
N ARG A 641 10.02 9.21 -35.79
CA ARG A 641 9.35 8.12 -36.48
C ARG A 641 10.03 6.78 -36.18
N ASN A 642 9.24 5.78 -35.78
CA ASN A 642 9.67 4.40 -35.45
C ASN A 642 10.51 4.22 -34.18
N TYR A 643 10.97 5.29 -33.54
CA TYR A 643 11.82 5.23 -32.35
C TYR A 643 11.06 5.68 -31.09
N ASP A 644 10.28 6.75 -31.24
CA ASP A 644 9.42 7.26 -30.17
C ASP A 644 7.97 6.86 -30.44
N VAL A 645 7.24 6.54 -29.37
CA VAL A 645 5.90 5.96 -29.47
C VAL A 645 4.91 6.63 -28.53
N VAL A 646 3.67 6.79 -29.01
CA VAL A 646 2.50 7.10 -28.19
C VAL A 646 1.56 5.90 -28.19
N LEU A 647 1.32 5.36 -27.01
CA LEU A 647 0.37 4.29 -26.77
C LEU A 647 -0.93 4.88 -26.20
N ILE A 648 -2.05 4.51 -26.80
CA ILE A 648 -3.39 4.88 -26.31
C ILE A 648 -4.03 3.63 -25.75
N TRP A 649 -4.52 3.72 -24.52
CA TRP A 649 -5.14 2.60 -23.81
C TRP A 649 -6.53 2.95 -23.32
N ASP A 650 -7.42 1.97 -23.39
CA ASP A 650 -8.71 1.98 -22.71
C ASP A 650 -8.52 1.46 -21.28
N GLY A 651 -8.80 2.28 -20.28
CA GLY A 651 -8.53 2.00 -18.88
C GLY A 651 -7.17 2.52 -18.42
N TYR A 652 -6.82 2.25 -17.16
CA TYR A 652 -5.56 2.68 -16.55
C TYR A 652 -4.38 1.81 -17.00
N ALA A 653 -3.58 2.22 -17.98
CA ALA A 653 -2.36 1.49 -18.33
C ALA A 653 -1.21 1.81 -17.34
N PRO A 654 -0.33 0.84 -17.03
CA PRO A 654 -0.16 -0.50 -17.64
C PRO A 654 -0.90 -1.62 -16.90
N ASN A 655 -2.09 -1.39 -16.34
CA ASN A 655 -2.84 -2.43 -15.64
C ASN A 655 -3.25 -3.54 -16.63
N VAL A 656 -3.38 -4.77 -16.14
CA VAL A 656 -3.74 -5.95 -16.97
C VAL A 656 -5.09 -5.84 -17.67
N ASN A 657 -5.97 -4.95 -17.21
CA ASN A 657 -7.28 -4.70 -17.81
C ASN A 657 -7.27 -3.52 -18.80
N ALA A 658 -6.15 -2.79 -18.92
CA ALA A 658 -6.04 -1.71 -19.86
C ALA A 658 -5.81 -2.28 -21.26
N GLN A 659 -6.76 -2.08 -22.17
CA GLN A 659 -6.65 -2.58 -23.53
C GLN A 659 -5.93 -1.56 -24.39
N LEU A 660 -4.88 -2.00 -25.09
CA LEU A 660 -4.19 -1.13 -26.04
C LEU A 660 -5.12 -0.82 -27.22
N ILE A 661 -5.52 0.44 -27.35
CA ILE A 661 -6.31 0.95 -28.49
C ILE A 661 -5.39 1.19 -29.69
N ALA A 662 -4.23 1.81 -29.45
CA ALA A 662 -3.30 2.18 -30.53
C ALA A 662 -1.85 2.24 -30.06
N ASN A 663 -0.93 1.85 -30.94
CA ASN A 663 0.52 2.04 -30.80
C ASN A 663 1.00 2.87 -31.99
N ILE A 664 1.34 4.13 -31.73
CA ILE A 664 1.52 5.15 -32.75
C ILE A 664 2.98 5.62 -32.74
N SER A 665 3.69 5.35 -33.82
CA SER A 665 5.08 5.81 -34.04
C SER A 665 5.23 6.61 -35.35
N VAL A 666 4.11 6.86 -36.04
CA VAL A 666 4.04 7.57 -37.31
C VAL A 666 2.99 8.67 -37.21
N ASP A 667 3.11 9.72 -38.02
CA ASP A 667 2.21 10.88 -37.99
C ASP A 667 0.74 10.48 -38.24
N PRO A 668 -0.12 10.52 -37.21
CA PRO A 668 -1.54 10.18 -37.36
C PRO A 668 -2.33 11.30 -38.05
N THR A 669 -1.80 12.53 -38.11
CA THR A 669 -2.50 13.70 -38.68
C THR A 669 -2.56 13.68 -40.21
N ASN A 670 -1.67 12.92 -40.87
CA ASN A 670 -1.59 12.75 -42.32
C ASN A 670 -1.82 11.31 -42.79
N ALA A 671 -2.37 10.45 -41.94
CA ALA A 671 -2.51 9.03 -42.23
C ALA A 671 -3.63 8.72 -43.25
N THR A 672 -3.36 7.76 -44.15
CA THR A 672 -4.36 7.18 -45.08
C THR A 672 -5.18 6.05 -44.46
N VAL A 673 -4.80 5.61 -43.24
CA VAL A 673 -5.49 4.56 -42.48
C VAL A 673 -6.69 5.16 -41.74
N SER A 674 -7.88 4.61 -41.96
CA SER A 674 -9.16 5.11 -41.40
C SER A 674 -9.13 5.26 -39.87
N GLN A 675 -8.51 4.31 -39.15
CA GLN A 675 -8.40 4.34 -37.69
C GLN A 675 -7.72 5.61 -37.13
N TYR A 676 -6.76 6.20 -37.84
CA TYR A 676 -6.07 7.43 -37.41
C TYR A 676 -6.81 8.70 -37.84
N LYS A 677 -7.64 8.60 -38.89
CA LYS A 677 -8.42 9.71 -39.43
C LYS A 677 -9.63 10.06 -38.56
N ASP A 678 -10.26 9.05 -37.96
CA ASP A 678 -11.51 9.21 -37.19
C ASP A 678 -11.27 9.48 -35.70
N GLY A 679 -10.02 9.36 -35.23
CA GLY A 679 -9.63 9.51 -33.83
C GLY A 679 -9.73 8.21 -33.03
N PHE A 680 -9.46 8.31 -31.72
CA PHE A 680 -9.44 7.18 -30.79
C PHE A 680 -10.56 7.32 -29.77
N GLN A 681 -11.13 6.21 -29.32
CA GLN A 681 -12.13 6.20 -28.26
C GLN A 681 -11.90 5.07 -27.26
N THR A 682 -12.33 5.27 -26.02
CA THR A 682 -12.39 4.25 -24.98
C THR A 682 -13.79 3.64 -24.87
N TYR A 683 -13.89 2.48 -24.22
CA TYR A 683 -15.14 1.86 -23.77
C TYR A 683 -15.33 2.02 -22.26
N SER A 684 -14.26 2.23 -21.50
CA SER A 684 -14.32 2.66 -20.10
C SER A 684 -14.33 4.19 -19.97
N ASN A 685 -14.53 4.66 -18.74
CA ASN A 685 -14.45 6.08 -18.41
C ASN A 685 -13.03 6.60 -18.25
N ILE A 686 -12.00 5.83 -18.60
CA ILE A 686 -10.60 6.24 -18.48
C ILE A 686 -9.86 6.00 -19.80
N MET A 687 -9.19 7.03 -20.31
CA MET A 687 -8.18 6.90 -21.37
C MET A 687 -6.79 7.12 -20.80
N THR A 688 -5.86 6.21 -21.04
CA THR A 688 -4.44 6.42 -20.74
C THR A 688 -3.66 6.71 -22.02
N ILE A 689 -2.86 7.77 -21.98
CA ILE A 689 -1.93 8.13 -23.04
C ILE A 689 -0.53 7.96 -22.48
N GLU A 690 0.26 7.08 -23.08
CA GLU A 690 1.63 6.76 -22.68
C GLU A 690 2.60 7.16 -23.78
N PHE A 691 3.52 8.07 -23.48
CA PHE A 691 4.56 8.52 -24.39
C PHE A 691 5.90 7.94 -23.94
N ILE A 692 6.60 7.32 -24.88
CA ILE A 692 7.91 6.72 -24.66
C ILE A 692 8.86 7.27 -25.72
N SER A 693 9.99 7.83 -25.27
CA SER A 693 11.05 8.26 -26.17
C SER A 693 12.33 7.46 -25.96
N ASP A 694 13.16 7.36 -27.00
CA ASP A 694 14.42 6.65 -26.95
C ASP A 694 15.58 7.56 -26.45
N SER A 695 16.81 7.05 -26.49
CA SER A 695 17.99 7.72 -25.91
C SER A 695 18.58 8.87 -26.75
N ILE A 696 18.18 9.04 -28.01
CA ILE A 696 18.81 9.96 -28.97
C ILE A 696 17.75 10.65 -29.84
N VAL A 697 18.00 11.89 -30.26
CA VAL A 697 17.06 12.68 -31.08
C VAL A 697 15.75 13.03 -30.35
N ASN A 698 15.29 14.26 -30.52
CA ASN A 698 13.99 14.68 -30.01
C ASN A 698 13.41 15.78 -30.88
N TYR A 699 12.10 15.92 -30.80
CA TYR A 699 11.31 16.86 -31.57
C TYR A 699 10.30 17.55 -30.65
N LYS A 700 9.48 18.46 -31.20
CA LYS A 700 8.50 19.23 -30.42
C LYS A 700 7.43 18.37 -29.73
N GLY A 701 7.27 17.12 -30.17
CA GLY A 701 6.32 16.17 -29.61
C GLY A 701 4.93 16.29 -30.20
N TRP A 702 3.90 16.07 -29.38
CA TRP A 702 2.51 15.91 -29.85
C TRP A 702 1.51 16.72 -29.03
N SER A 703 0.37 17.02 -29.65
CA SER A 703 -0.81 17.59 -28.99
C SER A 703 -2.06 16.86 -29.48
N ALA A 704 -2.99 16.58 -28.58
CA ALA A 704 -4.28 15.96 -28.90
C ALA A 704 -5.43 16.60 -28.11
N SER A 705 -6.60 16.67 -28.71
CA SER A 705 -7.83 17.14 -28.09
C SER A 705 -8.70 15.96 -27.68
N TYR A 706 -9.33 16.03 -26.50
CA TYR A 706 -10.21 14.98 -26.01
C TYR A 706 -11.59 15.50 -25.63
N LYS A 707 -12.58 14.60 -25.64
CA LYS A 707 -13.95 14.84 -25.14
C LYS A 707 -14.45 13.65 -24.33
N MET A 708 -15.16 13.93 -23.24
CA MET A 708 -15.86 12.94 -22.42
C MET A 708 -17.32 12.90 -22.85
N LEU A 709 -17.83 11.73 -23.20
CA LEU A 709 -19.17 11.51 -23.73
C LEU A 709 -19.91 10.53 -22.83
N ALA A 710 -21.16 10.80 -22.48
CA ALA A 710 -21.98 9.88 -21.69
C ALA A 710 -22.26 8.59 -22.50
N PRO A 711 -22.43 7.42 -21.85
CA PRO A 711 -22.95 6.25 -22.52
C PRO A 711 -24.40 6.55 -22.91
N GLN A 712 -24.85 6.06 -24.05
CA GLN A 712 -26.19 6.34 -24.55
C GLN A 712 -27.22 5.91 -23.51
N VAL A 713 -28.00 6.88 -23.02
CA VAL A 713 -29.12 6.69 -22.09
C VAL A 713 -30.01 5.54 -22.58
N PRO A 714 -30.61 4.72 -21.70
CA PRO A 714 -31.74 3.87 -22.06
C PRO A 714 -32.68 4.58 -23.04
N VAL A 715 -32.88 4.01 -24.23
CA VAL A 715 -33.74 4.63 -25.24
C VAL A 715 -35.19 4.31 -24.87
N TYR A 716 -35.79 5.20 -24.10
CA TYR A 716 -37.20 5.14 -23.74
C TYR A 716 -38.02 5.94 -24.75
N GLN A 717 -38.99 5.30 -25.39
CA GLN A 717 -39.98 5.97 -26.23
C GLN A 717 -41.38 5.68 -25.70
N ASN A 718 -42.15 6.72 -25.42
CA ASN A 718 -43.56 6.61 -25.03
C ASN A 718 -44.41 7.27 -26.12
N GLY A 719 -45.43 6.57 -26.62
CA GLY A 719 -46.27 7.07 -27.71
C GLY A 719 -46.96 5.97 -28.50
N SER A 720 -47.53 6.31 -29.65
CA SER A 720 -48.23 5.34 -30.52
C SER A 720 -47.35 4.75 -31.62
N SER A 721 -46.15 5.29 -31.84
CA SER A 721 -45.16 4.78 -32.78
C SER A 721 -43.79 5.44 -32.56
N GLY A 722 -42.75 4.85 -33.16
CA GLY A 722 -41.40 5.40 -33.16
C GLY A 722 -40.40 4.51 -33.92
N THR A 723 -39.13 4.92 -33.91
CA THR A 723 -38.03 4.20 -34.54
C THR A 723 -36.89 4.04 -33.54
N MET A 724 -36.32 2.84 -33.47
CA MET A 724 -35.17 2.50 -32.63
C MET A 724 -34.05 1.92 -33.47
N THR A 725 -32.83 2.38 -33.23
CA THR A 725 -31.65 1.97 -33.99
C THR A 725 -30.53 1.53 -33.06
N SER A 726 -29.66 0.64 -33.52
CA SER A 726 -28.40 0.34 -32.82
C SER A 726 -27.56 1.61 -32.64
N PRO A 727 -26.66 1.65 -31.63
CA PRO A 727 -25.76 2.78 -31.47
C PRO A 727 -24.96 3.03 -32.75
N ASN A 728 -24.75 4.30 -33.09
CA ASN A 728 -24.04 4.77 -34.28
C ASN A 728 -24.67 4.48 -35.65
N TYR A 729 -25.86 3.86 -35.74
CA TYR A 729 -26.56 3.68 -37.02
C TYR A 729 -26.75 5.02 -37.75
N PRO A 730 -26.45 5.14 -39.08
CA PRO A 730 -26.15 4.07 -40.04
C PRO A 730 -24.68 3.62 -40.12
N GLY A 731 -23.82 4.14 -39.25
CA GLY A 731 -22.45 3.66 -39.02
C GLY A 731 -22.40 2.35 -38.23
N GLN A 732 -21.20 1.82 -38.01
CA GLN A 732 -21.02 0.55 -37.31
C GLN A 732 -21.24 0.69 -35.80
N TYR A 733 -21.89 -0.30 -35.19
CA TYR A 733 -21.95 -0.40 -33.73
C TYR A 733 -20.56 -0.73 -33.15
N MET A 734 -20.45 -0.73 -31.83
CA MET A 734 -19.21 -1.00 -31.11
C MET A 734 -19.17 -2.43 -30.56
N ASN A 735 -17.98 -2.96 -30.28
CA ASN A 735 -17.81 -4.21 -29.54
C ASN A 735 -18.19 -4.05 -28.06
N ASN A 736 -18.52 -5.15 -27.39
CA ASN A 736 -18.87 -5.26 -25.97
C ASN A 736 -20.01 -4.31 -25.55
N LEU A 737 -20.96 -4.05 -26.44
CA LEU A 737 -22.13 -3.25 -26.15
C LEU A 737 -23.18 -4.07 -25.40
N GLU A 738 -23.82 -3.40 -24.45
CA GLU A 738 -25.07 -3.83 -23.83
C GLU A 738 -26.00 -2.60 -23.82
N GLN A 739 -26.83 -2.48 -24.87
CA GLN A 739 -27.73 -1.35 -25.04
C GLN A 739 -29.18 -1.76 -24.77
N TYR A 740 -29.86 -0.91 -24.00
CA TYR A 740 -31.26 -1.11 -23.60
C TYR A 740 -32.20 -0.13 -24.32
N TYR A 741 -33.36 -0.66 -24.71
CA TYR A 741 -34.47 0.10 -25.30
C TYR A 741 -35.80 -0.33 -24.68
N GLN A 742 -36.74 0.61 -24.56
CA GLN A 742 -38.12 0.30 -24.19
C GLN A 742 -39.11 1.21 -24.91
N ALA A 743 -40.13 0.61 -25.50
CA ALA A 743 -41.29 1.30 -26.04
C ALA A 743 -42.50 1.06 -25.13
N VAL A 744 -43.21 2.13 -24.80
CA VAL A 744 -44.46 2.10 -24.04
C VAL A 744 -45.56 2.73 -24.87
N ALA A 745 -46.57 1.93 -25.21
CA ALA A 745 -47.79 2.36 -25.88
C ALA A 745 -48.88 2.75 -24.86
N PRO A 746 -49.94 3.46 -25.30
CA PRO A 746 -51.10 3.71 -24.45
C PRO A 746 -51.70 2.41 -23.88
N ASP A 747 -52.26 2.50 -22.67
CA ASP A 747 -52.87 1.36 -21.98
C ASP A 747 -53.94 0.67 -22.84
N GLY A 748 -53.88 -0.66 -22.90
CA GLY A 748 -54.80 -1.49 -23.68
C GLY A 748 -54.42 -1.69 -25.15
N MET A 749 -53.36 -1.04 -25.64
CA MET A 749 -52.83 -1.24 -27.00
C MET A 749 -51.71 -2.29 -27.02
N GLN A 750 -51.46 -2.87 -28.19
CA GLN A 750 -50.31 -3.74 -28.44
C GLN A 750 -49.27 -3.01 -29.29
N ILE A 751 -48.03 -3.50 -29.28
CA ILE A 751 -46.94 -2.95 -30.09
C ILE A 751 -46.60 -3.98 -31.17
N CYS A 752 -46.69 -3.57 -32.42
CA CYS A 752 -46.08 -4.28 -33.54
C CYS A 752 -44.76 -3.62 -33.92
N THR A 753 -43.77 -4.46 -34.23
CA THR A 753 -42.46 -4.03 -34.70
C THR A 753 -42.22 -4.46 -36.14
N SER A 754 -41.38 -3.70 -36.82
CA SER A 754 -40.90 -3.98 -38.17
C SER A 754 -39.42 -3.65 -38.22
N LEU A 755 -38.57 -4.68 -38.30
CA LEU A 755 -37.15 -4.48 -38.56
C LEU A 755 -36.99 -3.98 -40.01
N SER A 756 -36.49 -2.76 -40.16
CA SER A 756 -36.26 -2.11 -41.46
C SER A 756 -34.82 -2.28 -41.95
N TYR A 757 -33.87 -2.54 -41.04
CA TYR A 757 -32.49 -2.94 -41.37
C TYR A 757 -31.95 -3.85 -40.27
N PHE A 758 -31.18 -4.88 -40.62
CA PHE A 758 -30.52 -5.74 -39.64
C PHE A 758 -29.24 -6.39 -40.22
N ASP A 759 -28.12 -6.13 -39.56
CA ASP A 759 -26.80 -6.62 -39.93
C ASP A 759 -25.90 -6.67 -38.68
N THR A 760 -25.70 -7.87 -38.15
CA THR A 760 -24.85 -8.13 -36.97
C THR A 760 -23.93 -9.34 -37.16
N GLU A 761 -22.94 -9.55 -36.27
CA GLU A 761 -22.18 -10.80 -36.27
C GLU A 761 -23.09 -11.99 -35.91
N LEU A 762 -23.08 -13.02 -36.76
CA LEU A 762 -23.94 -14.19 -36.60
C LEU A 762 -23.61 -14.96 -35.31
N ASN A 763 -24.63 -15.20 -34.48
CA ASN A 763 -24.54 -15.92 -33.20
C ASN A 763 -23.66 -15.29 -32.10
N LYS A 764 -23.10 -14.10 -32.35
CA LYS A 764 -22.28 -13.36 -31.37
C LYS A 764 -22.99 -12.12 -30.90
N ASP A 765 -23.41 -11.31 -31.87
CA ASP A 765 -24.10 -10.06 -31.65
C ASP A 765 -25.60 -10.25 -31.86
N ARG A 766 -26.37 -9.98 -30.81
CA ARG A 766 -27.80 -10.32 -30.80
C ARG A 766 -28.69 -9.19 -30.34
N LEU A 767 -29.85 -9.10 -30.98
CA LEU A 767 -30.97 -8.26 -30.57
C LEU A 767 -32.07 -9.15 -30.00
N GLU A 768 -32.32 -9.01 -28.70
CA GLU A 768 -33.38 -9.71 -27.98
C GLU A 768 -34.57 -8.76 -27.77
N MET A 769 -35.79 -9.25 -27.98
CA MET A 769 -37.04 -8.51 -27.81
C MET A 769 -37.98 -9.26 -26.88
N TYR A 770 -38.54 -8.57 -25.89
CA TYR A 770 -39.37 -9.12 -24.82
C TYR A 770 -40.75 -8.46 -24.78
N ASP A 771 -41.78 -9.30 -24.61
CA ASP A 771 -43.19 -8.90 -24.47
C ASP A 771 -43.51 -8.45 -23.03
N GLY A 772 -42.97 -7.29 -22.66
CA GLY A 772 -43.21 -6.68 -21.36
C GLY A 772 -42.09 -5.75 -20.90
N PRO A 773 -42.15 -5.27 -19.65
CA PRO A 773 -41.27 -4.23 -19.12
C PRO A 773 -39.81 -4.64 -18.85
N ASN A 774 -39.46 -5.93 -18.93
CA ASN A 774 -38.09 -6.40 -18.69
C ASN A 774 -37.86 -7.82 -19.25
N SER A 775 -36.64 -8.35 -19.08
CA SER A 775 -36.20 -9.66 -19.59
C SER A 775 -36.80 -10.89 -18.88
N THR A 776 -37.60 -10.72 -17.81
CA THR A 776 -38.33 -11.85 -17.20
C THR A 776 -39.63 -12.17 -17.95
N TYR A 777 -40.03 -11.33 -18.91
CA TYR A 777 -41.21 -11.53 -19.75
C TYR A 777 -40.89 -12.42 -20.97
N PRO A 778 -41.90 -12.93 -21.70
CA PRO A 778 -41.67 -13.82 -22.84
C PRO A 778 -40.78 -13.18 -23.92
N LEU A 779 -39.75 -13.92 -24.36
CA LEU A 779 -38.89 -13.53 -25.49
C LEU A 779 -39.67 -13.72 -26.80
N ILE A 780 -39.93 -12.62 -27.51
CA ILE A 780 -40.67 -12.60 -28.78
C ILE A 780 -39.77 -12.44 -30.00
N GLY A 781 -38.49 -12.08 -29.81
CA GLY A 781 -37.53 -12.00 -30.90
C GLY A 781 -36.10 -12.21 -30.41
N ASN A 782 -35.31 -12.96 -31.17
CA ASN A 782 -33.86 -13.11 -30.99
C ASN A 782 -33.23 -13.14 -32.37
N PHE A 783 -32.48 -12.09 -32.70
CA PHE A 783 -31.96 -11.86 -34.04
C PHE A 783 -30.44 -11.75 -33.99
N SER A 784 -29.74 -12.39 -34.93
CA SER A 784 -28.31 -12.20 -35.17
C SER A 784 -27.98 -12.48 -36.65
N GLY A 785 -26.84 -11.99 -37.14
CA GLY A 785 -26.39 -12.19 -38.51
C GLY A 785 -26.94 -11.18 -39.52
N HIS A 786 -26.91 -11.57 -40.79
CA HIS A 786 -27.28 -10.74 -41.95
C HIS A 786 -28.65 -11.07 -42.57
N SER A 787 -29.27 -12.19 -42.18
CA SER A 787 -30.45 -12.74 -42.85
C SER A 787 -31.63 -12.90 -41.90
N VAL A 788 -32.14 -11.77 -41.43
CA VAL A 788 -33.54 -11.70 -41.00
C VAL A 788 -34.35 -11.39 -42.25
N ALA A 789 -35.36 -12.20 -42.60
CA ALA A 789 -36.25 -11.87 -43.72
C ALA A 789 -37.00 -10.58 -43.39
N LEU A 790 -36.52 -9.43 -43.87
CA LEU A 790 -37.07 -8.12 -43.56
C LEU A 790 -38.37 -7.90 -44.35
N PRO A 791 -39.43 -7.36 -43.71
CA PRO A 791 -39.52 -7.06 -42.28
C PRO A 791 -39.96 -8.27 -41.46
N SER A 792 -39.15 -8.69 -40.47
CA SER A 792 -39.58 -9.67 -39.48
C SER A 792 -40.44 -8.97 -38.44
N THR A 793 -41.74 -9.13 -38.55
CA THR A 793 -42.68 -8.48 -37.64
C THR A 793 -42.80 -9.27 -36.33
N ARG A 794 -42.79 -8.56 -35.20
CA ARG A 794 -43.11 -9.10 -33.87
C ARG A 794 -44.23 -8.30 -33.25
N GLN A 795 -44.99 -8.93 -32.37
CA GLN A 795 -46.15 -8.32 -31.71
C GLN A 795 -46.12 -8.66 -30.22
N THR A 796 -46.38 -7.66 -29.38
CA THR A 796 -46.55 -7.81 -27.93
C THR A 796 -48.00 -8.16 -27.58
N THR A 797 -48.23 -8.76 -26.41
CA THR A 797 -49.59 -8.98 -25.86
C THR A 797 -50.08 -7.79 -25.04
N GLY A 798 -49.16 -6.99 -24.50
CA GLY A 798 -49.44 -5.75 -23.76
C GLY A 798 -48.84 -4.50 -24.41
N ASN A 799 -48.86 -3.39 -23.67
CA ASN A 799 -48.44 -2.07 -24.16
C ASN A 799 -46.95 -1.77 -23.94
N VAL A 800 -46.13 -2.76 -23.58
CA VAL A 800 -44.69 -2.55 -23.31
C VAL A 800 -43.84 -3.54 -24.08
N LEU A 801 -42.85 -3.03 -24.81
CA LEU A 801 -41.81 -3.78 -25.51
C LEU A 801 -40.47 -3.41 -24.89
N THR A 802 -39.68 -4.40 -24.49
CA THR A 802 -38.30 -4.20 -24.01
C THR A 802 -37.31 -4.89 -24.95
N MET A 803 -36.20 -4.23 -25.27
CA MET A 803 -35.18 -4.79 -26.16
C MET A 803 -33.77 -4.63 -25.57
N PHE A 804 -32.93 -5.62 -25.86
CA PHE A 804 -31.52 -5.61 -25.50
C PHE A 804 -30.67 -5.92 -26.72
N PHE A 805 -29.65 -5.10 -26.97
CA PHE A 805 -28.68 -5.32 -28.01
C PHE A 805 -27.31 -5.59 -27.38
N TYR A 806 -26.81 -6.81 -27.59
CA TYR A 806 -25.54 -7.28 -27.05
C TYR A 806 -24.53 -7.49 -28.18
N THR A 807 -23.28 -7.07 -27.97
CA THR A 807 -22.18 -7.37 -28.89
C THR A 807 -20.97 -7.97 -28.19
N ASP A 808 -20.19 -8.79 -28.90
CA ASP A 808 -19.00 -9.43 -28.38
C ASP A 808 -17.73 -8.57 -28.57
N TYR A 809 -16.54 -9.11 -28.26
CA TYR A 809 -15.29 -8.36 -28.29
C TYR A 809 -14.75 -8.06 -29.70
N SER A 810 -15.39 -8.55 -30.76
CA SER A 810 -14.89 -8.51 -32.14
C SER A 810 -15.99 -8.26 -33.19
N LEU A 811 -15.57 -8.03 -34.45
CA LEU A 811 -16.39 -7.93 -35.66
C LEU A 811 -17.67 -7.05 -35.57
N VAL A 812 -17.53 -5.76 -35.92
CA VAL A 812 -18.67 -4.83 -35.96
C VAL A 812 -19.31 -4.68 -37.33
N TYR A 813 -20.62 -4.44 -37.34
CA TYR A 813 -21.45 -4.20 -38.53
C TYR A 813 -22.36 -2.98 -38.32
N LYS A 814 -23.25 -2.66 -39.26
CA LYS A 814 -24.12 -1.48 -39.15
C LYS A 814 -25.23 -1.61 -38.09
N GLY A 815 -25.53 -2.83 -37.64
CA GLY A 815 -26.51 -3.09 -36.59
C GLY A 815 -27.94 -3.09 -37.11
N PHE A 816 -28.86 -2.44 -36.42
CA PHE A 816 -30.28 -2.50 -36.73
C PHE A 816 -30.96 -1.13 -36.82
N SER A 817 -32.04 -1.09 -37.59
CA SER A 817 -33.07 -0.07 -37.54
C SER A 817 -34.43 -0.77 -37.48
N MET A 818 -35.28 -0.36 -36.55
CA MET A 818 -36.56 -0.98 -36.31
C MET A 818 -37.61 0.09 -36.05
N ASP A 819 -38.73 -0.01 -36.76
CA ASP A 819 -39.91 0.80 -36.52
C ASP A 819 -40.87 0.03 -35.60
N TRP A 820 -41.54 0.75 -34.71
CA TRP A 820 -42.61 0.20 -33.87
C TRP A 820 -43.84 1.10 -33.95
N GLY A 821 -45.01 0.49 -33.77
CA GLY A 821 -46.29 1.19 -33.77
C GLY A 821 -47.37 0.40 -33.05
N VAL A 822 -48.43 1.09 -32.67
CA VAL A 822 -49.60 0.43 -32.10
C VAL A 822 -50.28 -0.49 -33.11
N CYS A 823 -50.64 -1.66 -32.62
CA CYS A 823 -51.60 -2.59 -33.16
C CYS A 823 -52.75 -2.73 -32.15
#